data_AF-A0A2N7B8N7-F1
#
_entry.id   AF-A0A2N7B8N7-F1
#
_cell.length_a   1.000
_cell.length_b   1.000
_cell.length_c   1.000
_cell.angle_alpha   90.00
_cell.angle_beta   90.00
_cell.angle_gamma   90.00
#
_symmetry.space_group_name_H-M   'P 1'
#
loop_
_entity.id
_entity.type
_entity.pdbx_description
1 polymer ?
#
loop_
_entity_poly.entity_id
_entity_poly.type
_entity_poly.pdbx_seq_one_letter_code
_entity_poly.pdbx_strand_id
1 'polypeptide(L)'
;MLKRFLHTWLCLVLVGLLSQVQAQQAPHKLRYEYGDIRLGTGVRKPRLSWQLASTQAGARQTAYQILVASSAEALAKNQGDVWDSGKINTSQSVYVDYQGKNLESRQRYFWKVKIWDEKGKASGWSKPDWWEMGLLAKDDWKADWIGMAGVVGEPPRSTQARKEFPVRGKLVKARIYATGLGDYALQINGQRVGDMLLTPGWTDYLKKVYYQTYDVTELLKEGNNQIDAFLGNGWWSGGLGWGGGFHRYSQGPLRLLCQLELTYTDGTRELITSNPSWKIRLSPVIYDSMYHGEHYDARQEAKGTEADGWVTPVVLNTAKNQTTLFGPNADANANEQAATFDMSTLQVVAQEAPPIRVTETRKAVKVTEPKPGHFVFDFGQNMAGIVHLSIPKGVYGQEVALHFAELLHDDGTVAQENLRSAKSTDRYICKSNGGKEEWEPMFLYHGFRYVEVIGFPGKPTADQVVAKVIHTDFEPIGEFSTSEDILNKIYSNARWTLKSNALSIPTDCPQRDERLGWMGDAQIFVASSCYLMDINSFWAKYSRDIADSQHPSGYVYDVNPKMVVGGPSKPAWGDATLIVPWTSYEFFGDKRILETNYASMKAWVEYMNQHASTKKTGLYYFADPSEKWFGYGDWVPVVASPSKPIGGAYQVYSNTLLAKAATVLSKTEDATKYAALAKQYTSKYNDLYFKDNNYEGKTQAANLMPLTFGIVPENLRARIAQNVADDVKAHDNHLTTGFIASQQILPRLSDYGYNDLAYQVATQKTYPSWGYMAENGATTMWELWNSDKEKPEGMNSRNHFAYGSVIEWYFRYLAGVEPIDPGFKTFRIAPKPPKDLNWVKFSYQSLYGPIVSNWERKNGKLQLNVTVPPNTQAELVLPLTAGQTATLAGKKLKTNATTLAPGSYRVEIQ
;
A
#
# COMPACT_ATOMS: atom_id res chain seq x y z
N MET A 1 -40.81 53.72 50.46
CA MET A 1 -39.47 54.08 49.89
C MET A 1 -38.41 53.27 50.62
N LEU A 2 -37.16 53.24 50.12
CA LEU A 2 -36.10 52.26 50.45
C LEU A 2 -36.46 50.81 50.06
N LYS A 3 -35.46 49.91 50.08
CA LYS A 3 -35.53 48.46 49.76
C LYS A 3 -35.97 48.03 48.33
N ARG A 4 -35.79 48.86 47.29
CA ARG A 4 -35.89 48.40 45.87
C ARG A 4 -34.78 48.86 44.90
N PHE A 5 -33.68 49.44 45.40
CA PHE A 5 -32.57 49.93 44.56
C PHE A 5 -31.23 49.17 44.70
N LEU A 6 -31.19 48.05 45.45
CA LEU A 6 -29.94 47.35 45.79
C LEU A 6 -29.83 45.92 45.20
N HIS A 7 -30.65 45.54 44.22
CA HIS A 7 -30.58 44.21 43.58
C HIS A 7 -30.16 44.27 42.10
N THR A 8 -30.35 45.40 41.42
CA THR A 8 -30.05 45.53 39.99
C THR A 8 -28.56 45.70 39.66
N TRP A 9 -27.71 46.02 40.65
CA TRP A 9 -26.27 46.24 40.45
C TRP A 9 -25.38 45.05 40.86
N LEU A 10 -25.84 44.15 41.74
CA LEU A 10 -25.01 43.02 42.19
C LEU A 10 -24.98 41.87 41.17
N CYS A 11 -26.02 41.72 40.35
CA CYS A 11 -26.09 40.71 39.29
C CYS A 11 -25.32 41.09 38.01
N LEU A 12 -24.84 42.34 37.87
CA LEU A 12 -24.13 42.82 36.68
C LEU A 12 -22.59 42.82 36.80
N VAL A 13 -22.05 42.49 37.97
CA VAL A 13 -20.59 42.38 38.20
C VAL A 13 -20.10 40.93 38.27
N LEU A 14 -21.00 39.97 38.52
CA LEU A 14 -20.68 38.52 38.62
C LEU A 14 -20.90 37.71 37.32
N VAL A 15 -21.22 38.38 36.20
CA VAL A 15 -21.23 37.78 34.84
C VAL A 15 -20.01 38.24 34.02
N GLY A 16 -19.08 38.99 34.63
CA GLY A 16 -17.77 39.30 34.06
C GLY A 16 -16.78 38.14 34.25
N LEU A 17 -16.02 37.83 33.20
CA LEU A 17 -14.80 37.01 33.25
C LEU A 17 -14.92 35.55 33.72
N LEU A 18 -16.00 34.85 33.35
CA LEU A 18 -15.88 33.41 33.01
C LEU A 18 -15.51 33.23 31.53
N SER A 19 -14.42 33.88 31.12
CA SER A 19 -13.64 33.40 30.00
C SER A 19 -13.07 32.04 30.38
N GLN A 20 -13.71 30.94 29.93
CA GLN A 20 -13.11 29.62 30.06
C GLN A 20 -11.79 29.63 29.29
N VAL A 21 -10.67 29.73 30.02
CA VAL A 21 -9.32 29.69 29.45
C VAL A 21 -8.99 28.24 29.11
N GLN A 22 -9.72 27.72 28.11
CA GLN A 22 -9.66 26.35 27.61
C GLN A 22 -8.19 25.94 27.51
N ALA A 23 -7.81 24.91 28.26
CA ALA A 23 -6.42 24.48 28.33
C ALA A 23 -5.98 24.04 26.94
N GLN A 24 -4.78 24.44 26.51
CA GLN A 24 -4.20 23.89 25.28
C GLN A 24 -4.08 22.38 25.49
N GLN A 25 -4.88 21.62 24.75
CA GLN A 25 -4.98 20.20 24.99
C GLN A 25 -3.66 19.53 24.60
N ALA A 26 -3.38 18.42 25.26
CA ALA A 26 -2.17 17.65 25.01
C ALA A 26 -2.13 17.12 23.56
N PRO A 27 -0.95 16.96 22.95
CA PRO A 27 -0.82 16.30 21.66
C PRO A 27 -1.39 14.88 21.68
N HIS A 28 -1.93 14.47 20.53
CA HIS A 28 -2.62 13.17 20.35
C HIS A 28 -2.19 12.53 19.02
N LYS A 29 -2.75 11.35 18.69
CA LYS A 29 -2.40 10.53 17.51
C LYS A 29 -0.86 10.45 17.33
N LEU A 30 -0.18 10.00 18.37
CA LEU A 30 1.27 9.81 18.37
C LEU A 30 1.66 8.71 17.37
N ARG A 31 2.73 8.98 16.61
CA ARG A 31 3.23 8.11 15.54
C ARG A 31 4.75 8.00 15.64
N TYR A 32 5.23 6.78 15.84
CA TYR A 32 6.62 6.37 15.68
C TYR A 32 6.83 5.95 14.22
N GLU A 33 7.78 6.56 13.50
CA GLU A 33 7.99 6.37 12.05
C GLU A 33 6.65 6.43 11.29
N TYR A 34 6.23 5.32 10.69
CA TYR A 34 4.96 5.22 9.96
C TYR A 34 3.78 4.79 10.84
N GLY A 35 3.98 4.49 12.12
CA GLY A 35 2.92 4.08 13.07
C GLY A 35 2.58 2.59 13.02
N ASP A 36 2.74 1.98 11.84
CA ASP A 36 2.43 0.60 11.47
C ASP A 36 3.18 -0.45 12.33
N ILE A 37 4.48 -0.22 12.58
CA ILE A 37 5.39 -1.19 13.22
C ILE A 37 5.97 -0.58 14.50
N ARG A 38 5.38 -0.96 15.63
CA ARG A 38 5.79 -0.52 16.99
C ARG A 38 6.66 -1.54 17.72
N LEU A 39 6.61 -2.81 17.30
CA LEU A 39 7.35 -3.93 17.89
C LEU A 39 8.29 -4.52 16.82
N GLY A 40 9.56 -4.74 17.18
CA GLY A 40 10.54 -5.35 16.29
C GLY A 40 11.28 -4.40 15.35
N THR A 41 11.06 -3.10 15.47
CA THR A 41 11.60 -2.09 14.54
C THR A 41 13.13 -2.07 14.47
N GLY A 42 13.67 -1.95 13.27
CA GLY A 42 15.10 -1.77 13.00
C GLY A 42 15.58 -0.31 12.98
N VAL A 43 14.67 0.67 13.05
CA VAL A 43 15.00 2.08 12.76
C VAL A 43 15.73 2.75 13.93
N ARG A 44 17.06 2.71 13.88
CA ARG A 44 18.00 3.21 14.91
C ARG A 44 17.92 4.73 15.19
N LYS A 45 17.40 5.53 14.25
CA LYS A 45 17.14 6.97 14.41
C LYS A 45 15.67 7.25 14.07
N PRO A 46 14.73 6.94 14.97
CA PRO A 46 13.32 7.01 14.64
C PRO A 46 12.82 8.45 14.53
N ARG A 47 11.72 8.63 13.82
CA ARG A 47 11.02 9.91 13.66
C ARG A 47 9.72 9.89 14.43
N LEU A 48 9.41 10.99 15.09
CA LEU A 48 8.25 11.13 15.95
C LEU A 48 7.30 12.20 15.38
N SER A 49 6.01 11.88 15.33
CA SER A 49 4.95 12.79 14.85
C SER A 49 3.77 12.82 15.83
N TRP A 50 3.07 13.94 15.87
CA TRP A 50 1.90 14.15 16.72
C TRP A 50 0.93 15.19 16.12
N GLN A 51 -0.36 15.00 16.41
CA GLN A 51 -1.41 15.95 16.05
C GLN A 51 -1.72 16.90 17.20
N LEU A 52 -2.12 18.12 16.86
CA LEU A 52 -2.57 19.12 17.81
C LEU A 52 -4.07 18.93 18.10
N ALA A 53 -4.43 18.83 19.38
CA ALA A 53 -5.83 18.85 19.80
C ALA A 53 -6.28 20.30 20.02
N SER A 54 -6.89 20.91 19.00
CA SER A 54 -7.55 22.21 19.12
C SER A 54 -8.61 22.40 18.03
N THR A 55 -9.71 23.04 18.40
CA THR A 55 -10.75 23.53 17.47
C THR A 55 -10.71 25.06 17.34
N GLN A 56 -9.75 25.74 18.00
CA GLN A 56 -9.64 27.19 17.94
C GLN A 56 -9.07 27.65 16.60
N ALA A 57 -9.69 28.67 16.01
CA ALA A 57 -9.22 29.26 14.77
C ALA A 57 -7.80 29.83 14.93
N GLY A 58 -6.88 29.44 14.05
CA GLY A 58 -5.47 29.86 14.10
C GLY A 58 -4.53 29.03 14.98
N ALA A 59 -5.01 27.97 15.63
CA ALA A 59 -4.21 27.15 16.56
C ALA A 59 -2.96 26.53 15.90
N ARG A 60 -1.78 26.86 16.43
CA ARG A 60 -0.47 26.44 15.86
C ARG A 60 0.56 26.15 16.95
N GLN A 61 1.57 25.36 16.62
CA GLN A 61 2.70 25.07 17.51
C GLN A 61 3.80 26.13 17.36
N THR A 62 4.33 26.64 18.48
CA THR A 62 5.54 27.48 18.52
C THR A 62 6.77 26.74 19.03
N ALA A 63 6.58 25.71 19.86
CA ALA A 63 7.65 24.84 20.36
C ALA A 63 7.11 23.47 20.78
N TYR A 64 8.02 22.49 20.92
CA TYR A 64 7.75 21.20 21.56
C TYR A 64 8.79 20.85 22.64
N GLN A 65 8.48 19.87 23.48
CA GLN A 65 9.45 19.10 24.26
C GLN A 65 9.04 17.62 24.23
N ILE A 66 9.97 16.74 23.88
CA ILE A 66 9.84 15.29 23.85
C ILE A 66 10.63 14.71 25.02
N LEU A 67 10.05 13.73 25.71
CA LEU A 67 10.76 12.83 26.61
C LEU A 67 10.73 11.41 26.03
N VAL A 68 11.86 10.72 26.05
CA VAL A 68 12.00 9.27 25.81
C VAL A 68 12.72 8.66 27.01
N ALA A 69 12.20 7.55 27.50
CA ALA A 69 12.69 6.85 28.67
C ALA A 69 12.86 5.34 28.40
N SER A 70 13.74 4.71 29.18
CA SER A 70 13.96 3.26 29.18
C SER A 70 12.82 2.47 29.84
N SER A 71 11.99 3.14 30.64
CA SER A 71 10.92 2.53 31.44
C SER A 71 9.70 3.45 31.54
N ALA A 72 8.52 2.86 31.77
CA ALA A 72 7.28 3.61 31.97
C ALA A 72 7.34 4.44 33.27
N GLU A 73 8.03 3.92 34.28
CA GLU A 73 8.20 4.49 35.61
C GLU A 73 9.06 5.76 35.58
N ALA A 74 10.15 5.76 34.79
CA ALA A 74 10.95 6.96 34.54
C ALA A 74 10.13 8.01 33.77
N LEU A 75 9.43 7.60 32.70
CA LEU A 75 8.60 8.52 31.92
C LEU A 75 7.45 9.12 32.76
N ALA A 76 6.84 8.34 33.65
CA ALA A 76 5.81 8.81 34.59
C ALA A 76 6.35 9.91 35.51
N LYS A 77 7.59 9.78 35.99
CA LYS A 77 8.33 10.78 36.78
C LYS A 77 8.82 11.98 35.94
N ASN A 78 8.51 12.03 34.65
CA ASN A 78 9.03 13.00 33.66
C ASN A 78 10.55 12.93 33.45
N GLN A 79 11.16 11.76 33.66
CA GLN A 79 12.59 11.53 33.46
C GLN A 79 12.81 11.00 32.05
N GLY A 80 13.35 11.82 31.16
CA GLY A 80 13.79 11.43 29.81
C GLY A 80 15.20 10.82 29.86
N ASP A 81 15.38 9.68 30.52
CA ASP A 81 16.71 9.09 30.76
C ASP A 81 17.40 8.60 29.47
N VAL A 82 16.64 8.45 28.39
CA VAL A 82 17.12 8.10 27.05
C VAL A 82 17.20 9.34 26.14
N TRP A 83 16.20 10.24 26.23
CA TRP A 83 16.21 11.57 25.61
C TRP A 83 15.31 12.55 26.37
N ASP A 84 15.79 13.76 26.61
CA ASP A 84 14.95 14.96 26.75
C ASP A 84 15.40 15.94 25.67
N SER A 85 14.47 16.41 24.82
CA SER A 85 14.80 17.41 23.78
C SER A 85 15.00 18.81 24.35
N GLY A 86 14.58 19.06 25.59
CA GLY A 86 14.31 20.41 26.08
C GLY A 86 13.20 21.09 25.27
N LYS A 87 13.02 22.41 25.45
CA LYS A 87 12.08 23.20 24.64
C LYS A 87 12.72 23.57 23.29
N ILE A 88 12.32 22.88 22.23
CA ILE A 88 12.74 23.19 20.85
C ILE A 88 11.72 24.14 20.21
N ASN A 89 12.15 25.35 19.84
CA ASN A 89 11.29 26.37 19.23
C ASN A 89 11.11 26.11 17.72
N THR A 90 10.09 25.34 17.35
CA THR A 90 9.69 25.08 15.97
C THR A 90 8.20 24.74 15.85
N SER A 91 7.63 24.96 14.67
CA SER A 91 6.27 24.50 14.31
C SER A 91 6.25 23.09 13.70
N GLN A 92 7.38 22.38 13.62
CA GLN A 92 7.42 20.99 13.18
C GLN A 92 6.76 20.07 14.23
N SER A 93 5.76 19.31 13.80
CA SER A 93 5.08 18.27 14.60
C SER A 93 4.99 16.92 13.87
N VAL A 94 5.69 16.79 12.74
CA VAL A 94 5.70 15.63 11.86
C VAL A 94 7.15 15.32 11.47
N TYR A 95 7.47 14.02 11.47
CA TYR A 95 8.80 13.47 11.19
C TYR A 95 9.95 14.15 11.93
N VAL A 96 9.80 14.42 13.23
CA VAL A 96 10.88 14.95 14.07
C VAL A 96 11.88 13.83 14.38
N ASP A 97 13.10 13.93 13.85
CA ASP A 97 14.16 12.96 14.11
C ASP A 97 14.54 12.91 15.61
N TYR A 98 14.70 11.69 16.11
CA TYR A 98 15.22 11.38 17.43
C TYR A 98 16.71 11.74 17.58
N GLN A 99 17.05 12.43 18.66
CA GLN A 99 18.41 12.93 18.95
C GLN A 99 18.94 12.49 20.33
N GLY A 100 18.38 11.40 20.89
CA GLY A 100 18.83 10.85 22.17
C GLY A 100 20.02 9.89 22.07
N LYS A 101 20.21 9.10 23.13
CA LYS A 101 21.22 8.02 23.19
C LYS A 101 21.01 6.98 22.08
N ASN A 102 22.05 6.22 21.72
CA ASN A 102 21.91 5.09 20.81
C ASN A 102 20.85 4.10 21.29
N LEU A 103 20.03 3.59 20.37
CA LEU A 103 18.98 2.61 20.67
C LEU A 103 19.54 1.18 20.62
N GLU A 104 19.14 0.36 21.59
CA GLU A 104 19.64 -0.99 21.83
C GLU A 104 18.63 -2.06 21.39
N SER A 105 19.13 -3.21 20.95
CA SER A 105 18.31 -4.33 20.49
C SER A 105 17.42 -4.89 21.61
N ARG A 106 16.17 -5.27 21.28
CA ARG A 106 15.14 -5.81 22.20
C ARG A 106 14.62 -4.83 23.27
N GLN A 107 15.12 -3.60 23.33
CA GLN A 107 14.71 -2.63 24.34
C GLN A 107 13.40 -1.92 23.94
N ARG A 108 12.48 -1.81 24.90
CA ARG A 108 11.27 -0.96 24.77
C ARG A 108 11.59 0.44 25.27
N TYR A 109 11.20 1.44 24.48
CA TYR A 109 11.35 2.85 24.77
C TYR A 109 9.96 3.47 24.87
N PHE A 110 9.72 4.21 25.96
CA PHE A 110 8.47 4.90 26.22
C PHE A 110 8.67 6.39 25.98
N TRP A 111 7.72 7.05 25.31
CA TRP A 111 7.84 8.48 24.99
C TRP A 111 6.55 9.25 25.18
N LYS A 112 6.68 10.57 25.35
CA LYS A 112 5.58 11.53 25.37
C LYS A 112 6.06 12.92 24.95
N VAL A 113 5.13 13.74 24.47
CA VAL A 113 5.42 15.09 23.96
C VAL A 113 4.44 16.11 24.55
N LYS A 114 4.91 17.33 24.77
CA LYS A 114 4.07 18.51 25.04
C LYS A 114 4.50 19.64 24.10
N ILE A 115 3.62 20.62 23.95
CA ILE A 115 3.81 21.74 23.01
C ILE A 115 3.58 23.09 23.69
N TRP A 116 3.97 24.15 23.01
CA TRP A 116 3.56 25.53 23.30
C TRP A 116 2.73 26.06 22.13
N ASP A 117 1.63 26.75 22.44
CA ASP A 117 0.73 27.39 21.47
C ASP A 117 1.27 28.75 20.96
N GLU A 118 0.50 29.44 20.12
CA GLU A 118 0.84 30.79 19.64
C GLU A 118 0.82 31.90 20.69
N LYS A 119 0.32 31.61 21.90
CA LYS A 119 0.29 32.52 23.05
C LYS A 119 1.43 32.21 24.04
N GLY A 120 2.29 31.24 23.72
CA GLY A 120 3.38 30.79 24.58
C GLY A 120 2.93 29.96 25.78
N LYS A 121 1.69 29.46 25.80
CA LYS A 121 1.15 28.59 26.86
C LYS A 121 1.49 27.13 26.57
N ALA A 122 2.00 26.43 27.58
CA ALA A 122 2.28 25.01 27.48
C ALA A 122 1.00 24.16 27.51
N SER A 123 0.97 23.07 26.74
CA SER A 123 -0.02 22.00 26.88
C SER A 123 0.29 21.10 28.09
N GLY A 124 -0.66 20.24 28.44
CA GLY A 124 -0.34 19.01 29.16
C GLY A 124 0.57 18.09 28.33
N TRP A 125 1.24 17.14 28.96
CA TRP A 125 1.88 16.03 28.25
C TRP A 125 0.83 15.17 27.53
N SER A 126 1.17 14.67 26.35
CA SER A 126 0.43 13.59 25.69
C SER A 126 0.27 12.39 26.61
N LYS A 127 -0.69 11.51 26.28
CA LYS A 127 -0.62 10.12 26.77
C LYS A 127 0.74 9.53 26.37
N PRO A 128 1.40 8.73 27.23
CA PRO A 128 2.56 7.95 26.84
C PRO A 128 2.25 7.01 25.67
N ASP A 129 3.25 6.79 24.84
CA ASP A 129 3.27 5.78 23.77
C ASP A 129 4.66 5.11 23.75
N TRP A 130 4.87 4.08 22.95
CA TRP A 130 6.10 3.29 22.98
C TRP A 130 6.48 2.70 21.61
N TRP A 131 7.75 2.30 21.51
CA TRP A 131 8.24 1.37 20.49
C TRP A 131 9.22 0.38 21.12
N GLU A 132 9.40 -0.80 20.54
CA GLU A 132 10.33 -1.83 21.01
C GLU A 132 11.22 -2.29 19.86
N MET A 133 12.53 -2.09 20.01
CA MET A 133 13.52 -2.41 18.99
C MET A 133 13.60 -3.91 18.73
N GLY A 134 13.85 -4.28 17.48
CA GLY A 134 14.15 -5.66 17.10
C GLY A 134 15.58 -6.08 17.44
N LEU A 135 16.06 -7.09 16.71
CA LEU A 135 17.47 -7.44 16.57
C LEU A 135 18.11 -6.50 15.53
N LEU A 136 19.16 -5.76 15.92
CA LEU A 136 19.69 -4.63 15.15
C LEU A 136 21.06 -4.90 14.52
N ALA A 137 21.77 -5.93 14.98
CA ALA A 137 23.03 -6.42 14.42
C ALA A 137 22.90 -7.90 14.02
N LYS A 138 23.74 -8.37 13.10
CA LYS A 138 23.75 -9.79 12.71
C LYS A 138 23.97 -10.70 13.92
N ASP A 139 24.91 -10.33 14.79
CA ASP A 139 25.28 -11.09 15.98
C ASP A 139 24.23 -11.07 17.11
N ASP A 140 23.13 -10.31 16.95
CA ASP A 140 21.97 -10.44 17.84
C ASP A 140 21.25 -11.79 17.65
N TRP A 141 21.37 -12.40 16.46
CA TRP A 141 20.90 -13.75 16.21
C TRP A 141 21.87 -14.78 16.80
N LYS A 142 21.30 -15.79 17.46
CA LYS A 142 21.94 -16.99 18.02
C LYS A 142 21.28 -18.27 17.49
N ALA A 143 20.52 -18.12 16.41
CA ALA A 143 19.77 -19.16 15.74
C ALA A 143 20.39 -19.48 14.38
N ASP A 144 20.33 -20.76 14.02
CA ASP A 144 20.75 -21.26 12.71
C ASP A 144 19.57 -21.19 11.74
N TRP A 145 19.87 -21.01 10.45
CA TRP A 145 18.90 -21.29 9.39
C TRP A 145 18.72 -22.80 9.27
N ILE A 146 17.50 -23.29 9.54
CA ILE A 146 17.17 -24.73 9.47
C ILE A 146 16.18 -25.04 8.35
N GLY A 147 16.18 -26.27 7.86
CA GLY A 147 15.25 -26.77 6.84
C GLY A 147 15.33 -28.29 6.69
N MET A 148 14.53 -28.86 5.79
CA MET A 148 14.58 -30.31 5.53
C MET A 148 15.81 -30.65 4.68
N ALA A 149 16.35 -31.87 4.85
CA ALA A 149 17.42 -32.35 3.99
C ALA A 149 16.87 -32.73 2.60
N GLY A 150 17.53 -32.29 1.53
CA GLY A 150 17.06 -32.52 0.16
C GLY A 150 15.77 -31.78 -0.19
N VAL A 151 15.08 -32.26 -1.23
CA VAL A 151 13.83 -31.68 -1.76
C VAL A 151 12.92 -32.82 -2.21
N VAL A 152 11.61 -32.68 -1.93
CA VAL A 152 10.57 -33.64 -2.34
C VAL A 152 9.48 -32.88 -3.11
N GLY A 153 9.22 -33.28 -4.35
CA GLY A 153 8.27 -32.59 -5.24
C GLY A 153 8.84 -31.36 -5.95
N GLU A 154 8.12 -30.88 -6.97
CA GLU A 154 8.41 -29.61 -7.65
C GLU A 154 7.12 -28.79 -7.86
N PRO A 155 7.00 -27.58 -7.27
CA PRO A 155 7.91 -26.96 -6.31
C PRO A 155 8.05 -27.80 -5.02
N PRO A 156 9.06 -27.55 -4.17
CA PRO A 156 9.27 -28.26 -2.91
C PRO A 156 7.98 -28.40 -2.10
N ARG A 157 7.61 -29.61 -1.68
CA ARG A 157 6.47 -29.81 -0.78
C ARG A 157 6.71 -29.05 0.53
N SER A 158 5.70 -28.30 0.97
CA SER A 158 5.65 -27.63 2.28
C SER A 158 6.10 -28.55 3.43
N THR A 159 6.73 -27.98 4.45
CA THR A 159 7.30 -28.71 5.60
C THR A 159 6.77 -28.18 6.93
N GLN A 160 6.93 -28.97 8.00
CA GLN A 160 6.63 -28.57 9.37
C GLN A 160 7.84 -28.84 10.27
N ALA A 161 8.37 -27.79 10.88
CA ALA A 161 9.46 -27.83 11.85
C ALA A 161 8.92 -27.66 13.28
N ARG A 162 9.62 -28.29 14.23
CA ARG A 162 9.05 -28.73 15.51
C ARG A 162 10.05 -28.58 16.66
N LYS A 163 9.71 -27.84 17.72
CA LYS A 163 10.52 -27.78 18.96
C LYS A 163 9.69 -27.75 20.24
N GLU A 164 10.05 -28.65 21.16
CA GLU A 164 9.57 -28.66 22.55
C GLU A 164 10.64 -28.07 23.47
N PHE A 165 10.20 -27.37 24.53
CA PHE A 165 11.08 -26.71 25.50
C PHE A 165 10.34 -26.48 26.84
N PRO A 166 11.03 -26.56 27.99
CA PRO A 166 10.46 -26.12 29.26
C PRO A 166 10.45 -24.58 29.35
N VAL A 167 9.53 -24.03 30.14
CA VAL A 167 9.50 -22.63 30.57
C VAL A 167 9.35 -22.62 32.09
N ARG A 168 10.17 -21.83 32.78
CA ARG A 168 10.11 -21.70 34.24
C ARG A 168 8.94 -20.81 34.68
N GLY A 169 8.48 -20.96 35.93
CA GLY A 169 7.58 -19.99 36.53
C GLY A 169 8.16 -18.57 36.57
N LYS A 170 7.27 -17.58 36.67
CA LYS A 170 7.61 -16.14 36.68
C LYS A 170 8.21 -15.58 35.38
N LEU A 171 7.80 -16.12 34.23
CA LEU A 171 7.97 -15.45 32.93
C LEU A 171 7.26 -14.08 32.96
N VAL A 172 7.87 -13.03 32.39
CA VAL A 172 7.30 -11.68 32.30
C VAL A 172 7.34 -11.06 30.90
N LYS A 173 8.12 -11.62 29.98
CA LYS A 173 8.16 -11.21 28.57
C LYS A 173 8.65 -12.37 27.71
N ALA A 174 7.98 -12.64 26.59
CA ALA A 174 8.47 -13.53 25.55
C ALA A 174 8.39 -12.89 24.16
N ARG A 175 9.44 -13.04 23.36
CA ARG A 175 9.56 -12.47 22.01
C ARG A 175 9.96 -13.54 21.02
N ILE A 176 9.24 -13.67 19.91
CA ILE A 176 9.77 -14.37 18.73
C ILE A 176 10.28 -13.35 17.74
N TYR A 177 11.48 -13.60 17.22
CA TYR A 177 12.02 -13.03 16.00
C TYR A 177 12.06 -14.15 14.95
N ALA A 178 11.38 -13.99 13.81
CA ALA A 178 11.29 -15.05 12.80
C ALA A 178 11.27 -14.55 11.35
N THR A 179 11.83 -15.36 10.45
CA THR A 179 11.82 -15.17 9.00
C THR A 179 11.95 -16.52 8.27
N GLY A 180 11.61 -16.54 6.98
CA GLY A 180 11.68 -17.72 6.13
C GLY A 180 12.36 -17.45 4.79
N LEU A 181 12.90 -18.50 4.17
CA LEU A 181 13.15 -18.56 2.73
C LEU A 181 12.11 -19.51 2.14
N GLY A 182 11.10 -18.92 1.52
CA GLY A 182 9.74 -19.41 1.54
C GLY A 182 8.89 -18.59 2.52
N ASP A 183 7.59 -18.84 2.51
CA ASP A 183 6.68 -18.28 3.52
C ASP A 183 6.68 -19.16 4.77
N TYR A 184 6.35 -18.60 5.93
CA TYR A 184 6.21 -19.35 7.18
C TYR A 184 4.97 -18.93 7.97
N ALA A 185 4.42 -19.87 8.75
CA ALA A 185 3.37 -19.63 9.75
C ALA A 185 3.71 -20.35 11.05
N LEU A 186 3.68 -19.62 12.17
CA LEU A 186 4.05 -20.15 13.50
C LEU A 186 2.83 -20.43 14.38
N GLN A 187 2.98 -21.42 15.27
CA GLN A 187 2.06 -21.64 16.38
C GLN A 187 2.84 -21.91 17.67
N ILE A 188 2.23 -21.60 18.82
CA ILE A 188 2.70 -22.00 20.15
C ILE A 188 1.56 -22.73 20.84
N ASN A 189 1.83 -23.91 21.40
CA ASN A 189 0.83 -24.71 22.14
C ASN A 189 -0.49 -24.92 21.36
N GLY A 190 -0.44 -25.01 20.03
CA GLY A 190 -1.60 -25.14 19.13
C GLY A 190 -2.34 -23.82 18.79
N GLN A 191 -1.85 -22.66 19.23
CA GLN A 191 -2.42 -21.34 18.91
C GLN A 191 -1.53 -20.61 17.92
N ARG A 192 -2.11 -20.03 16.85
CA ARG A 192 -1.37 -19.25 15.85
C ARG A 192 -0.69 -18.03 16.49
N VAL A 193 0.58 -17.83 16.17
CA VAL A 193 1.35 -16.65 16.58
C VAL A 193 1.03 -15.50 15.63
N GLY A 194 0.29 -14.51 16.12
CA GLY A 194 -0.09 -13.33 15.36
C GLY A 194 -1.11 -13.60 14.23
N ASP A 195 -1.33 -12.57 13.43
CA ASP A 195 -2.39 -12.47 12.41
C ASP A 195 -1.83 -12.23 10.99
N MET A 196 -0.51 -12.19 10.86
CA MET A 196 0.19 -11.91 9.61
C MET A 196 0.08 -13.09 8.62
N LEU A 197 0.02 -12.76 7.33
CA LEU A 197 -0.03 -13.68 6.19
C LEU A 197 1.20 -13.49 5.30
N LEU A 198 1.56 -14.55 4.55
CA LEU A 198 2.61 -14.55 3.52
C LEU A 198 3.93 -13.91 4.04
N THR A 199 4.27 -14.22 5.30
CA THR A 199 5.47 -13.73 5.96
C THR A 199 6.68 -14.56 5.54
N PRO A 200 7.80 -13.95 5.11
CA PRO A 200 8.21 -12.57 5.41
C PRO A 200 7.81 -11.49 4.40
N GLY A 201 7.09 -11.83 3.32
CA GLY A 201 6.85 -10.95 2.17
C GLY A 201 7.96 -11.02 1.12
N TRP A 202 7.77 -10.34 -0.01
CA TRP A 202 8.67 -10.42 -1.16
C TRP A 202 9.73 -9.30 -1.17
N THR A 203 11.00 -9.69 -1.21
CA THR A 203 12.19 -8.85 -1.43
C THR A 203 13.13 -9.54 -2.43
N ASP A 204 14.24 -8.90 -2.83
CA ASP A 204 15.34 -9.64 -3.50
C ASP A 204 16.02 -10.58 -2.48
N TYR A 205 15.52 -11.82 -2.36
CA TYR A 205 16.03 -12.83 -1.42
C TYR A 205 17.48 -13.23 -1.66
N LEU A 206 18.12 -12.86 -2.78
CA LEU A 206 19.56 -13.02 -2.98
C LEU A 206 20.39 -11.98 -2.21
N LYS A 207 19.74 -10.94 -1.68
CA LYS A 207 20.36 -9.82 -0.97
C LYS A 207 19.80 -9.61 0.43
N LYS A 208 18.48 -9.65 0.58
CA LYS A 208 17.76 -9.19 1.77
C LYS A 208 16.48 -9.99 2.01
N VAL A 209 16.20 -10.26 3.28
CA VAL A 209 14.90 -10.78 3.74
C VAL A 209 14.46 -10.04 4.99
N TYR A 210 13.15 -9.79 5.11
CA TYR A 210 12.57 -9.21 6.32
C TYR A 210 12.34 -10.26 7.41
N TYR A 211 12.42 -9.86 8.68
CA TYR A 211 11.94 -10.65 9.81
C TYR A 211 10.83 -9.91 10.57
N GLN A 212 9.93 -10.69 11.16
CA GLN A 212 8.83 -10.23 11.99
C GLN A 212 9.17 -10.39 13.47
N THR A 213 8.55 -9.59 14.33
CA THR A 213 8.64 -9.74 15.79
C THR A 213 7.25 -9.89 16.39
N TYR A 214 7.08 -10.88 17.27
CA TYR A 214 5.82 -11.18 17.92
C TYR A 214 5.95 -11.12 19.44
N ASP A 215 4.96 -10.54 20.12
CA ASP A 215 4.76 -10.73 21.56
C ASP A 215 4.02 -12.05 21.77
N VAL A 216 4.63 -12.99 22.47
CA VAL A 216 4.07 -14.34 22.69
C VAL A 216 3.93 -14.69 24.17
N THR A 217 4.01 -13.67 25.04
CA THR A 217 4.04 -13.84 26.50
C THR A 217 2.82 -14.62 27.01
N GLU A 218 1.62 -14.30 26.50
CA GLU A 218 0.34 -14.94 26.88
C GLU A 218 0.09 -16.29 26.19
N LEU A 219 0.92 -16.72 25.24
CA LEU A 219 0.79 -18.02 24.56
C LEU A 219 1.55 -19.15 25.29
N LEU A 220 2.43 -18.78 26.23
CA LEU A 220 3.28 -19.68 26.98
C LEU A 220 2.69 -19.96 28.38
N LYS A 221 3.03 -21.12 28.91
CA LYS A 221 2.64 -21.60 30.26
C LYS A 221 3.88 -22.04 31.03
N GLU A 222 3.78 -22.25 32.34
CA GLU A 222 4.86 -22.92 33.09
C GLU A 222 4.92 -24.42 32.72
N GLY A 223 6.13 -24.99 32.70
CA GLY A 223 6.38 -26.37 32.29
C GLY A 223 6.61 -26.53 30.78
N ASN A 224 6.22 -27.67 30.21
CA ASN A 224 6.52 -28.00 28.82
C ASN A 224 5.67 -27.17 27.83
N ASN A 225 6.35 -26.49 26.92
CA ASN A 225 5.80 -25.69 25.83
C ASN A 225 6.27 -26.23 24.48
N GLN A 226 5.54 -25.85 23.45
CA GLN A 226 5.71 -26.32 22.09
C GLN A 226 5.67 -25.14 21.12
N ILE A 227 6.62 -25.08 20.18
CA ILE A 227 6.58 -24.21 19.01
C ILE A 227 6.54 -25.05 17.73
N ASP A 228 5.64 -24.64 16.84
CA ASP A 228 5.40 -25.19 15.52
C ASP A 228 5.72 -24.13 14.47
N ALA A 229 6.31 -24.56 13.35
CA ALA A 229 6.53 -23.73 12.18
C ALA A 229 6.17 -24.49 10.91
N PHE A 230 5.12 -24.05 10.21
CA PHE A 230 4.81 -24.51 8.85
C PHE A 230 5.59 -23.63 7.87
N LEU A 231 6.23 -24.24 6.87
CA LEU A 231 7.00 -23.56 5.82
C LEU A 231 6.42 -23.92 4.45
N GLY A 232 6.13 -22.91 3.64
CA GLY A 232 5.67 -23.02 2.25
C GLY A 232 6.56 -22.26 1.27
N ASN A 233 6.26 -22.35 -0.01
CA ASN A 233 7.15 -21.92 -1.08
C ASN A 233 7.19 -20.40 -1.29
N GLY A 234 6.07 -19.72 -1.06
CA GLY A 234 5.90 -18.28 -1.31
C GLY A 234 6.48 -17.84 -2.65
N TRP A 235 7.13 -16.67 -2.66
CA TRP A 235 7.87 -16.17 -3.82
C TRP A 235 9.28 -16.78 -3.99
N TRP A 236 9.79 -17.57 -3.04
CA TRP A 236 11.15 -18.13 -3.05
C TRP A 236 11.28 -19.31 -4.02
N SER A 237 10.37 -20.28 -3.91
CA SER A 237 10.39 -21.53 -4.69
C SER A 237 9.08 -21.82 -5.42
N GLY A 238 8.01 -21.04 -5.22
CA GLY A 238 6.66 -21.37 -5.71
C GLY A 238 6.45 -21.17 -7.22
N GLY A 239 7.43 -20.57 -7.89
CA GLY A 239 7.37 -20.16 -9.28
C GLY A 239 6.86 -18.72 -9.47
N LEU A 240 7.54 -17.97 -10.33
CA LEU A 240 7.29 -16.57 -10.65
C LEU A 240 7.25 -16.33 -12.17
N GLY A 241 6.36 -15.43 -12.60
CA GLY A 241 6.17 -15.04 -13.99
C GLY A 241 5.45 -16.07 -14.87
N TRP A 242 5.41 -15.71 -16.16
CA TRP A 242 4.71 -16.42 -17.22
C TRP A 242 5.10 -17.90 -17.35
N GLY A 243 4.17 -18.71 -17.87
CA GLY A 243 4.42 -20.12 -18.18
C GLY A 243 4.40 -21.04 -16.95
N GLY A 244 3.63 -20.66 -15.92
CA GLY A 244 3.43 -21.46 -14.71
C GLY A 244 4.50 -21.25 -13.65
N GLY A 245 5.05 -20.03 -13.57
CA GLY A 245 6.08 -19.72 -12.59
C GLY A 245 7.45 -20.30 -12.94
N PHE A 246 7.92 -20.07 -14.17
CA PHE A 246 9.21 -20.56 -14.66
C PHE A 246 10.42 -20.03 -13.85
N HIS A 247 10.33 -18.80 -13.33
CA HIS A 247 11.42 -18.16 -12.59
C HIS A 247 11.34 -18.49 -11.09
N ARG A 248 12.47 -18.83 -10.44
CA ARG A 248 12.55 -19.13 -9.00
C ARG A 248 13.86 -18.60 -8.42
N TYR A 249 13.87 -18.26 -7.13
CA TYR A 249 15.12 -17.94 -6.43
C TYR A 249 15.90 -19.19 -6.06
N SER A 250 15.18 -20.26 -5.71
CA SER A 250 15.75 -21.59 -5.51
C SER A 250 14.74 -22.69 -5.84
N GLN A 251 15.23 -23.88 -6.13
CA GLN A 251 14.45 -25.13 -6.12
C GLN A 251 14.36 -25.75 -4.72
N GLY A 252 14.53 -24.95 -3.65
CA GLY A 252 14.48 -25.36 -2.25
C GLY A 252 15.85 -25.61 -1.60
N PRO A 253 15.89 -26.34 -0.47
CA PRO A 253 14.76 -26.55 0.44
C PRO A 253 14.24 -25.22 1.01
N LEU A 254 13.04 -25.27 1.58
CA LEU A 254 12.44 -24.21 2.38
C LEU A 254 13.21 -24.08 3.71
N ARG A 255 13.36 -22.86 4.23
CA ARG A 255 14.20 -22.61 5.42
C ARG A 255 13.55 -21.65 6.41
N LEU A 256 13.80 -21.89 7.69
CA LEU A 256 13.35 -21.09 8.84
C LEU A 256 14.55 -20.52 9.58
N LEU A 257 14.45 -19.27 10.01
CA LEU A 257 15.26 -18.70 11.08
C LEU A 257 14.32 -18.21 12.19
N CYS A 258 14.43 -18.76 13.39
CA CYS A 258 13.51 -18.48 14.51
C CYS A 258 14.27 -18.38 15.83
N GLN A 259 14.04 -17.29 16.58
CA GLN A 259 14.62 -17.06 17.90
C GLN A 259 13.52 -16.61 18.87
N LEU A 260 13.17 -17.49 19.80
CA LEU A 260 12.32 -17.18 20.95
C LEU A 260 13.21 -16.76 22.13
N GLU A 261 13.01 -15.54 22.63
CA GLU A 261 13.66 -15.02 23.82
C GLU A 261 12.66 -14.92 24.98
N LEU A 262 12.98 -15.56 26.10
CA LEU A 262 12.22 -15.52 27.34
C LEU A 262 12.92 -14.58 28.34
N THR A 263 12.15 -13.79 29.11
CA THR A 263 12.65 -12.96 30.21
C THR A 263 11.81 -13.20 31.46
N TYR A 264 12.47 -13.41 32.60
CA TYR A 264 11.86 -13.77 33.87
C TYR A 264 11.97 -12.63 34.92
N THR A 265 11.23 -12.71 36.03
CA THR A 265 11.22 -11.67 37.09
C THR A 265 12.59 -11.39 37.73
N ASP A 266 13.52 -12.33 37.64
CA ASP A 266 14.90 -12.21 38.16
C ASP A 266 15.84 -11.47 37.18
N GLY A 267 15.34 -11.05 36.01
CA GLY A 267 16.11 -10.43 34.94
C GLY A 267 16.87 -11.42 34.05
N THR A 268 16.85 -12.72 34.36
CA THR A 268 17.48 -13.74 33.51
C THR A 268 16.77 -13.83 32.15
N ARG A 269 17.56 -14.16 31.13
CA ARG A 269 17.07 -14.42 29.77
C ARG A 269 17.45 -15.82 29.33
N GLU A 270 16.58 -16.43 28.54
CA GLU A 270 16.71 -17.79 28.03
C GLU A 270 16.33 -17.78 26.54
N LEU A 271 17.06 -18.56 25.72
CA LEU A 271 16.96 -18.54 24.27
C LEU A 271 16.56 -19.93 23.75
N ILE A 272 15.45 -20.00 23.02
CA ILE A 272 15.04 -21.19 22.27
C ILE A 272 15.16 -20.84 20.78
N THR A 273 16.17 -21.41 20.12
CA THR A 273 16.57 -21.04 18.75
C THR A 273 16.31 -22.18 17.76
N SER A 274 16.11 -21.86 16.48
CA SER A 274 16.25 -22.81 15.38
C SER A 274 17.69 -23.33 15.34
N ASN A 275 17.86 -24.64 15.35
CA ASN A 275 19.13 -25.39 15.33
C ASN A 275 18.83 -26.89 15.06
N PRO A 276 19.83 -27.78 14.88
CA PRO A 276 19.61 -29.19 14.54
C PRO A 276 18.76 -30.02 15.53
N SER A 277 18.52 -29.53 16.75
CA SER A 277 17.65 -30.22 17.73
C SER A 277 16.14 -30.00 17.52
N TRP A 278 15.76 -29.34 16.42
CA TRP A 278 14.38 -29.31 15.92
C TRP A 278 14.11 -30.59 15.13
N LYS A 279 12.93 -31.21 15.34
CA LYS A 279 12.44 -32.24 14.41
C LYS A 279 11.90 -31.53 13.16
N ILE A 280 11.95 -32.19 12.01
CA ILE A 280 11.29 -31.71 10.78
C ILE A 280 10.64 -32.87 10.02
N ARG A 281 9.65 -32.54 9.19
CA ARG A 281 8.92 -33.45 8.31
C ARG A 281 8.16 -32.71 7.21
N LEU A 282 7.53 -33.45 6.31
CA LEU A 282 6.58 -32.93 5.33
C LEU A 282 5.26 -32.45 5.99
N SER A 283 4.65 -31.41 5.42
CA SER A 283 3.36 -30.82 5.84
C SER A 283 2.16 -31.55 5.19
N PRO A 284 0.94 -31.51 5.78
CA PRO A 284 -0.28 -31.90 5.07
C PRO A 284 -0.62 -31.01 3.87
N VAL A 285 -0.03 -29.81 3.79
CA VAL A 285 0.11 -29.07 2.52
C VAL A 285 1.03 -29.91 1.63
N ILE A 286 0.45 -30.61 0.64
CA ILE A 286 1.20 -31.51 -0.24
C ILE A 286 1.75 -30.81 -1.49
N TYR A 287 1.18 -29.65 -1.83
CA TYR A 287 1.59 -28.77 -2.93
C TYR A 287 1.09 -27.36 -2.62
N ASP A 288 1.91 -26.35 -2.89
CA ASP A 288 1.53 -24.94 -2.79
C ASP A 288 2.28 -24.10 -3.85
N SER A 289 1.57 -23.18 -4.48
CA SER A 289 2.15 -22.20 -5.41
C SER A 289 1.23 -20.99 -5.52
N MET A 290 1.83 -19.79 -5.51
CA MET A 290 1.16 -18.49 -5.60
C MET A 290 0.20 -18.38 -6.79
N TYR A 291 0.46 -19.09 -7.90
CA TYR A 291 -0.37 -19.07 -9.12
C TYR A 291 -1.29 -20.28 -9.29
N HIS A 292 -0.94 -21.44 -8.73
CA HIS A 292 -1.64 -22.68 -9.05
C HIS A 292 -2.67 -23.11 -8.00
N GLY A 293 -2.48 -22.74 -6.73
CA GLY A 293 -3.32 -23.18 -5.62
C GLY A 293 -2.57 -24.00 -4.58
N GLU A 294 -3.28 -24.30 -3.48
CA GLU A 294 -2.81 -25.13 -2.38
C GLU A 294 -3.58 -26.44 -2.37
N HIS A 295 -2.87 -27.56 -2.34
CA HIS A 295 -3.45 -28.89 -2.15
C HIS A 295 -3.16 -29.34 -0.71
N TYR A 296 -4.22 -29.63 0.04
CA TYR A 296 -4.18 -29.98 1.45
C TYR A 296 -4.78 -31.37 1.67
N ASP A 297 -3.97 -32.32 2.14
CA ASP A 297 -4.42 -33.68 2.47
C ASP A 297 -4.63 -33.83 3.97
N ALA A 298 -5.83 -33.52 4.45
CA ALA A 298 -6.15 -33.50 5.87
C ALA A 298 -6.07 -34.90 6.52
N ARG A 299 -6.08 -35.98 5.73
CA ARG A 299 -5.85 -37.35 6.24
C ARG A 299 -4.47 -37.49 6.89
N GLN A 300 -3.50 -36.69 6.44
CA GLN A 300 -2.12 -36.67 6.96
C GLN A 300 -1.99 -35.92 8.31
N GLU A 301 -3.11 -35.42 8.86
CA GLU A 301 -3.19 -34.93 10.25
C GLU A 301 -3.44 -36.05 11.29
N ALA A 302 -3.81 -37.27 10.88
CA ALA A 302 -4.72 -38.09 11.69
C ALA A 302 -4.17 -39.36 12.36
N LYS A 303 -4.76 -39.65 13.54
CA LYS A 303 -4.69 -40.87 14.39
C LYS A 303 -3.41 -41.15 15.18
N GLY A 304 -3.36 -40.63 16.40
CA GLY A 304 -2.49 -41.16 17.46
C GLY A 304 -3.16 -42.24 18.29
N THR A 305 -2.40 -43.25 18.71
CA THR A 305 -2.64 -44.04 19.94
C THR A 305 -1.53 -43.85 20.98
N GLU A 306 -0.45 -43.15 20.62
CA GLU A 306 0.61 -42.68 21.52
C GLU A 306 0.86 -41.17 21.32
N ALA A 307 1.60 -40.55 22.24
CA ALA A 307 1.30 -39.17 22.67
C ALA A 307 2.09 -38.02 22.01
N ASP A 308 2.98 -38.27 21.06
CA ASP A 308 3.83 -37.22 20.45
C ASP A 308 3.37 -36.73 19.06
N GLY A 309 2.13 -37.07 18.66
CA GLY A 309 1.56 -36.76 17.35
C GLY A 309 1.40 -35.26 17.02
N TRP A 310 1.58 -34.92 15.74
CA TRP A 310 1.51 -33.56 15.20
C TRP A 310 0.52 -33.46 14.02
N VAL A 311 -0.52 -32.63 14.10
CA VAL A 311 -0.79 -31.34 13.40
C VAL A 311 -1.78 -30.55 14.27
N THR A 312 -1.89 -29.23 14.13
CA THR A 312 -3.16 -28.51 14.42
C THR A 312 -3.33 -27.37 13.40
N PRO A 313 -4.29 -27.43 12.45
CA PRO A 313 -4.59 -26.29 11.59
C PRO A 313 -5.35 -25.21 12.38
N VAL A 314 -5.07 -23.93 12.12
CA VAL A 314 -5.77 -22.81 12.76
C VAL A 314 -6.38 -21.91 11.68
N VAL A 315 -7.69 -22.07 11.49
CA VAL A 315 -8.55 -21.10 10.79
C VAL A 315 -8.52 -19.78 11.55
N LEU A 316 -8.36 -18.67 10.83
CA LEU A 316 -8.29 -17.31 11.39
C LEU A 316 -9.66 -16.84 11.92
N ASN A 317 -10.00 -17.22 13.15
CA ASN A 317 -11.23 -16.81 13.82
C ASN A 317 -10.96 -15.68 14.82
N THR A 318 -11.53 -14.49 14.56
CA THR A 318 -11.29 -13.28 15.36
C THR A 318 -11.93 -13.29 16.75
N ALA A 319 -12.64 -14.34 17.15
CA ALA A 319 -13.35 -14.40 18.42
C ALA A 319 -12.94 -15.57 19.33
N LYS A 320 -12.83 -16.81 18.82
CA LYS A 320 -12.74 -18.03 19.66
C LYS A 320 -11.96 -19.17 18.99
N ASN A 321 -10.64 -19.03 18.84
CA ASN A 321 -9.77 -20.11 18.37
C ASN A 321 -9.89 -21.35 19.28
N GLN A 322 -10.48 -22.42 18.75
CA GLN A 322 -10.56 -23.75 19.40
C GLN A 322 -10.01 -24.81 18.45
N THR A 323 -9.31 -25.79 19.00
CA THR A 323 -8.46 -26.73 18.24
C THR A 323 -9.00 -28.16 18.32
N THR A 324 -8.61 -28.99 17.35
CA THR A 324 -8.76 -30.46 17.42
C THR A 324 -7.39 -31.11 17.29
N LEU A 325 -7.01 -31.91 18.30
CA LEU A 325 -5.65 -32.42 18.50
C LEU A 325 -5.51 -33.86 18.00
N PHE A 326 -4.79 -34.10 16.90
CA PHE A 326 -4.32 -35.43 16.48
C PHE A 326 -2.95 -35.36 15.78
N GLY A 327 -2.39 -36.53 15.47
CA GLY A 327 -1.12 -36.68 14.74
C GLY A 327 -1.03 -38.05 14.07
N PRO A 328 0.06 -38.35 13.34
CA PRO A 328 0.04 -39.29 12.23
C PRO A 328 0.33 -40.75 12.58
N ASN A 329 0.01 -41.63 11.63
CA ASN A 329 0.58 -42.97 11.50
C ASN A 329 2.08 -42.93 11.11
N ALA A 330 2.77 -44.07 11.23
CA ALA A 330 4.20 -44.19 10.96
C ALA A 330 4.55 -44.24 9.45
N ASP A 331 4.75 -43.07 8.83
CA ASP A 331 5.51 -42.94 7.59
C ASP A 331 7.04 -42.93 7.86
N ALA A 332 7.83 -43.41 6.90
CA ALA A 332 9.28 -43.60 7.04
C ALA A 332 10.10 -42.30 7.26
N ASN A 333 9.49 -41.13 7.08
CA ASN A 333 10.14 -39.82 7.19
C ASN A 333 9.85 -39.10 8.52
N ALA A 334 9.36 -39.83 9.54
CA ALA A 334 9.06 -39.27 10.85
C ALA A 334 10.30 -39.22 11.76
N ASN A 335 10.61 -38.03 12.30
CA ASN A 335 11.74 -37.71 13.19
C ASN A 335 13.11 -37.46 12.53
N GLU A 336 13.16 -36.87 11.32
CA GLU A 336 14.41 -36.26 10.85
C GLU A 336 14.81 -35.06 11.71
N GLN A 337 16.12 -34.91 11.95
CA GLN A 337 16.70 -33.69 12.53
C GLN A 337 16.79 -32.61 11.45
N ALA A 338 16.51 -31.36 11.81
CA ALA A 338 16.56 -30.26 10.85
C ALA A 338 18.01 -29.98 10.39
N ALA A 339 18.23 -29.96 9.07
CA ALA A 339 19.51 -29.61 8.48
C ALA A 339 19.77 -28.10 8.58
N THR A 340 21.02 -27.69 8.76
CA THR A 340 21.44 -26.28 8.82
C THR A 340 22.02 -25.78 7.52
N PHE A 341 21.83 -24.49 7.22
CA PHE A 341 22.26 -23.84 5.98
C PHE A 341 23.05 -22.57 6.25
N ASP A 342 24.19 -22.38 5.59
CA ASP A 342 24.90 -21.11 5.62
C ASP A 342 24.17 -20.07 4.75
N MET A 343 23.66 -19.02 5.40
CA MET A 343 23.11 -17.82 4.78
C MET A 343 23.84 -16.56 5.24
N SER A 344 25.13 -16.67 5.58
CA SER A 344 25.94 -15.61 6.19
C SER A 344 26.06 -14.32 5.35
N THR A 345 25.78 -14.39 4.04
CA THR A 345 25.74 -13.27 3.10
C THR A 345 24.39 -12.56 3.02
N LEU A 346 23.30 -13.17 3.48
CA LEU A 346 21.94 -12.63 3.40
C LEU A 346 21.71 -11.56 4.48
N GLN A 347 21.20 -10.39 4.08
CA GLN A 347 20.78 -9.35 5.03
C GLN A 347 19.43 -9.69 5.65
N VAL A 348 19.44 -10.19 6.88
CA VAL A 348 18.24 -10.38 7.71
C VAL A 348 17.95 -9.09 8.47
N VAL A 349 16.90 -8.36 8.08
CA VAL A 349 16.57 -7.03 8.64
C VAL A 349 15.13 -6.96 9.13
N ALA A 350 14.84 -6.07 10.08
CA ALA A 350 13.48 -5.89 10.59
C ALA A 350 12.52 -5.45 9.48
N GLN A 351 11.26 -5.91 9.51
CA GLN A 351 10.22 -5.43 8.60
C GLN A 351 10.01 -3.91 8.70
N GLU A 352 9.84 -3.25 7.55
CA GLU A 352 9.79 -1.78 7.43
C GLU A 352 8.48 -1.20 6.85
N ALA A 353 7.54 -2.07 6.46
CA ALA A 353 6.22 -1.74 5.92
C ALA A 353 5.17 -2.75 6.44
N PRO A 354 3.88 -2.38 6.58
CA PRO A 354 2.88 -3.20 7.25
C PRO A 354 2.75 -4.63 6.69
N PRO A 355 2.38 -5.62 7.52
CA PRO A 355 2.20 -7.00 7.08
C PRO A 355 0.95 -7.15 6.19
N ILE A 356 0.88 -8.26 5.46
CA ILE A 356 -0.36 -8.69 4.82
C ILE A 356 -1.25 -9.31 5.90
N ARG A 357 -2.55 -8.97 5.90
CA ARG A 357 -3.56 -9.47 6.84
C ARG A 357 -4.87 -9.79 6.12
N VAL A 358 -5.76 -10.52 6.79
CA VAL A 358 -7.19 -10.53 6.46
C VAL A 358 -7.78 -9.20 6.93
N THR A 359 -8.23 -8.36 6.00
CA THR A 359 -8.76 -7.01 6.30
C THR A 359 -10.29 -6.92 6.19
N GLU A 360 -10.91 -7.82 5.42
CA GLU A 360 -12.37 -7.92 5.27
C GLU A 360 -12.76 -9.39 5.06
N THR A 361 -13.98 -9.77 5.43
CA THR A 361 -14.52 -11.13 5.25
C THR A 361 -15.92 -11.05 4.65
N ARG A 362 -16.15 -11.77 3.56
CA ARG A 362 -17.34 -11.66 2.71
C ARG A 362 -17.97 -13.03 2.45
N LYS A 363 -19.28 -13.13 2.68
CA LYS A 363 -20.09 -14.25 2.20
C LYS A 363 -20.48 -14.02 0.74
N ALA A 364 -20.81 -15.09 0.02
CA ALA A 364 -21.38 -14.96 -1.32
C ALA A 364 -22.75 -14.29 -1.28
N VAL A 365 -23.02 -13.39 -2.24
CA VAL A 365 -24.33 -12.75 -2.43
C VAL A 365 -25.29 -13.66 -3.21
N LYS A 366 -24.75 -14.66 -3.93
CA LYS A 366 -25.50 -15.65 -4.69
C LYS A 366 -24.73 -16.97 -4.73
N VAL A 367 -25.44 -18.08 -4.65
CA VAL A 367 -24.91 -19.44 -4.91
C VAL A 367 -25.77 -20.09 -5.99
N THR A 368 -25.15 -20.76 -6.96
CA THR A 368 -25.83 -21.44 -8.08
C THR A 368 -25.23 -22.81 -8.34
N GLU A 369 -26.01 -23.70 -8.96
CA GLU A 369 -25.57 -25.04 -9.38
C GLU A 369 -25.70 -25.16 -10.91
N PRO A 370 -24.78 -24.58 -11.71
CA PRO A 370 -24.85 -24.59 -13.18
C PRO A 370 -24.74 -25.99 -13.78
N LYS A 371 -24.01 -26.90 -13.11
CA LYS A 371 -23.86 -28.32 -13.46
C LYS A 371 -24.07 -29.14 -12.17
N PRO A 372 -24.65 -30.36 -12.22
CA PRO A 372 -24.93 -31.13 -11.01
C PRO A 372 -23.68 -31.36 -10.15
N GLY A 373 -23.70 -30.91 -8.89
CA GLY A 373 -22.56 -31.01 -7.98
C GLY A 373 -21.42 -29.99 -8.21
N HIS A 374 -21.57 -29.06 -9.15
CA HIS A 374 -20.72 -27.88 -9.31
C HIS A 374 -21.44 -26.67 -8.69
N PHE A 375 -20.88 -26.05 -7.65
CA PHE A 375 -21.51 -24.93 -6.95
C PHE A 375 -20.73 -23.63 -7.13
N VAL A 376 -21.29 -22.66 -7.83
CA VAL A 376 -20.65 -21.36 -8.11
C VAL A 376 -21.14 -20.31 -7.12
N PHE A 377 -20.18 -19.65 -6.47
CA PHE A 377 -20.35 -18.61 -5.46
C PHE A 377 -19.96 -17.25 -6.07
N ASP A 378 -20.90 -16.31 -6.15
CA ASP A 378 -20.63 -14.91 -6.51
C ASP A 378 -20.50 -14.08 -5.23
N PHE A 379 -19.34 -13.45 -5.01
CA PHE A 379 -19.10 -12.56 -3.86
C PHE A 379 -19.51 -11.10 -4.12
N GLY A 380 -20.03 -10.80 -5.31
CA GLY A 380 -20.50 -9.47 -5.73
C GLY A 380 -19.39 -8.43 -5.90
N GLN A 381 -18.13 -8.87 -5.86
CA GLN A 381 -16.93 -8.02 -5.86
C GLN A 381 -15.73 -8.85 -6.30
N ASN A 382 -14.91 -8.31 -7.20
CA ASN A 382 -13.60 -8.86 -7.52
C ASN A 382 -12.56 -8.38 -6.49
N MET A 383 -11.76 -9.29 -5.94
CA MET A 383 -10.85 -9.04 -4.81
C MET A 383 -9.60 -9.91 -4.89
N ALA A 384 -8.51 -9.51 -4.22
CA ALA A 384 -7.47 -10.46 -3.82
C ALA A 384 -7.80 -11.07 -2.44
N GLY A 385 -7.57 -12.37 -2.28
CA GLY A 385 -7.93 -13.04 -1.04
C GLY A 385 -7.66 -14.55 -1.02
N ILE A 386 -8.17 -15.18 0.03
CA ILE A 386 -8.27 -16.63 0.21
C ILE A 386 -9.71 -17.01 0.56
N VAL A 387 -10.04 -18.30 0.60
CA VAL A 387 -11.36 -18.78 1.04
C VAL A 387 -11.23 -19.61 2.31
N HIS A 388 -12.14 -19.34 3.25
CA HIS A 388 -12.46 -20.25 4.35
C HIS A 388 -13.52 -21.25 3.88
N LEU A 389 -13.16 -22.54 3.97
CA LEU A 389 -14.01 -23.68 3.69
C LEU A 389 -14.49 -24.30 5.00
N SER A 390 -15.80 -24.48 5.15
CA SER A 390 -16.44 -25.16 6.27
C SER A 390 -17.25 -26.35 5.76
N ILE A 391 -16.90 -27.56 6.16
CA ILE A 391 -17.55 -28.80 5.72
C ILE A 391 -18.33 -29.37 6.92
N PRO A 392 -19.67 -29.28 6.96
CA PRO A 392 -20.46 -29.72 8.12
C PRO A 392 -20.40 -31.23 8.41
N LYS A 393 -20.16 -32.04 7.37
CA LYS A 393 -20.03 -33.51 7.42
C LYS A 393 -19.04 -33.96 6.35
N GLY A 394 -17.77 -34.13 6.71
CA GLY A 394 -16.75 -34.67 5.82
C GLY A 394 -17.01 -36.11 5.42
N VAL A 395 -16.43 -36.55 4.31
CA VAL A 395 -16.48 -37.94 3.81
C VAL A 395 -15.04 -38.37 3.59
N TYR A 396 -14.58 -39.44 4.25
CA TYR A 396 -13.15 -39.72 4.36
C TYR A 396 -12.49 -39.93 2.98
N GLY A 397 -11.51 -39.09 2.64
CA GLY A 397 -10.83 -39.12 1.34
C GLY A 397 -11.59 -38.45 0.18
N GLN A 398 -12.75 -37.84 0.43
CA GLN A 398 -13.41 -36.96 -0.55
C GLN A 398 -12.58 -35.70 -0.74
N GLU A 399 -12.23 -35.40 -1.99
CA GLU A 399 -11.65 -34.11 -2.37
C GLU A 399 -12.76 -33.08 -2.61
N VAL A 400 -12.58 -31.86 -2.08
CA VAL A 400 -13.33 -30.67 -2.43
C VAL A 400 -12.36 -29.73 -3.16
N ALA A 401 -12.66 -29.42 -4.42
CA ALA A 401 -11.85 -28.52 -5.25
C ALA A 401 -12.53 -27.15 -5.36
N LEU A 402 -11.74 -26.08 -5.29
CA LEU A 402 -12.18 -24.68 -5.35
C LEU A 402 -11.46 -23.99 -6.52
N HIS A 403 -12.19 -23.73 -7.61
CA HIS A 403 -11.68 -23.05 -8.80
C HIS A 403 -12.02 -21.55 -8.74
N PHE A 404 -11.01 -20.69 -8.79
CA PHE A 404 -11.14 -19.23 -8.59
C PHE A 404 -11.14 -18.49 -9.94
N ALA A 405 -12.01 -17.49 -10.11
CA ALA A 405 -12.09 -16.70 -11.35
C ALA A 405 -12.60 -15.26 -11.17
N GLU A 406 -12.23 -14.39 -12.10
CA GLU A 406 -12.81 -13.05 -12.25
C GLU A 406 -14.12 -13.03 -13.05
N LEU A 407 -14.38 -14.09 -13.83
CA LEU A 407 -15.40 -14.17 -14.87
C LEU A 407 -16.20 -15.49 -14.79
N LEU A 408 -17.35 -15.52 -15.47
CA LEU A 408 -18.14 -16.72 -15.71
C LEU A 408 -18.32 -16.92 -17.23
N HIS A 409 -18.54 -18.17 -17.64
CA HIS A 409 -19.08 -18.51 -18.96
C HIS A 409 -20.60 -18.29 -19.02
N ASP A 410 -21.17 -18.31 -20.24
CA ASP A 410 -22.62 -18.20 -20.47
C ASP A 410 -23.43 -19.35 -19.82
N ASP A 411 -22.81 -20.51 -19.56
CA ASP A 411 -23.44 -21.62 -18.84
C ASP A 411 -23.42 -21.46 -17.30
N GLY A 412 -22.80 -20.39 -16.80
CA GLY A 412 -22.69 -20.06 -15.38
C GLY A 412 -21.53 -20.72 -14.63
N THR A 413 -20.69 -21.54 -15.27
CA THR A 413 -19.42 -22.02 -14.67
C THR A 413 -18.30 -20.98 -14.75
N VAL A 414 -17.24 -21.16 -13.97
CA VAL A 414 -16.14 -20.17 -13.85
C VAL A 414 -15.22 -20.18 -15.07
N ALA A 415 -14.86 -18.99 -15.55
CA ALA A 415 -13.97 -18.80 -16.70
C ALA A 415 -12.55 -18.45 -16.23
N GLN A 416 -11.57 -19.31 -16.57
CA GLN A 416 -10.18 -19.20 -16.10
C GLN A 416 -9.17 -18.83 -17.20
N GLU A 417 -9.62 -18.55 -18.43
CA GLU A 417 -8.76 -18.27 -19.59
C GLU A 417 -7.83 -17.06 -19.39
N ASN A 418 -8.30 -16.03 -18.70
CA ASN A 418 -7.50 -14.82 -18.43
C ASN A 418 -6.48 -14.98 -17.29
N LEU A 419 -6.48 -16.13 -16.61
CA LEU A 419 -5.43 -16.55 -15.69
C LEU A 419 -4.20 -17.12 -16.45
N ARG A 420 -4.35 -17.35 -17.76
CA ARG A 420 -3.36 -17.89 -18.70
C ARG A 420 -2.87 -19.29 -18.31
N SER A 421 -1.83 -19.39 -17.49
CA SER A 421 -1.30 -20.67 -16.99
C SER A 421 -1.41 -20.84 -15.47
N ALA A 422 -1.81 -19.78 -14.75
CA ALA A 422 -2.20 -19.88 -13.36
C ALA A 422 -3.45 -20.77 -13.27
N LYS A 423 -3.38 -21.82 -12.43
CA LYS A 423 -4.51 -22.75 -12.26
C LYS A 423 -5.54 -22.22 -11.27
N SER A 424 -5.10 -21.37 -10.33
CA SER A 424 -5.90 -20.81 -9.23
C SER A 424 -6.97 -21.79 -8.73
N THR A 425 -6.52 -22.98 -8.31
CA THR A 425 -7.38 -24.07 -7.89
C THR A 425 -6.87 -24.69 -6.58
N ASP A 426 -7.58 -24.47 -5.49
CA ASP A 426 -7.26 -25.12 -4.22
C ASP A 426 -7.97 -26.47 -4.09
N ARG A 427 -7.40 -27.41 -3.31
CA ARG A 427 -7.95 -28.75 -3.09
C ARG A 427 -7.84 -29.18 -1.64
N TYR A 428 -8.95 -29.62 -1.04
CA TYR A 428 -8.99 -30.13 0.32
C TYR A 428 -9.49 -31.58 0.34
N ILE A 429 -8.67 -32.52 0.83
CA ILE A 429 -9.04 -33.93 0.98
C ILE A 429 -9.47 -34.20 2.43
N CYS A 430 -10.73 -34.56 2.63
CA CYS A 430 -11.37 -34.67 3.95
C CYS A 430 -10.79 -35.81 4.82
N LYS A 431 -10.66 -35.56 6.13
CA LYS A 431 -10.09 -36.48 7.14
C LYS A 431 -11.11 -37.21 8.01
N SER A 432 -12.36 -36.78 8.05
CA SER A 432 -13.42 -37.37 8.88
C SER A 432 -14.45 -38.14 8.04
N ASN A 433 -15.30 -38.90 8.71
CA ASN A 433 -16.49 -39.51 8.11
C ASN A 433 -17.72 -39.10 8.95
N GLY A 434 -18.40 -38.04 8.53
CA GLY A 434 -19.53 -37.42 9.23
C GLY A 434 -19.17 -36.34 10.25
N GLY A 435 -17.89 -36.00 10.44
CA GLY A 435 -17.45 -34.92 11.34
C GLY A 435 -17.47 -33.55 10.67
N LYS A 436 -17.40 -32.47 11.46
CA LYS A 436 -17.18 -31.12 10.92
C LYS A 436 -15.68 -30.91 10.64
N GLU A 437 -15.37 -30.36 9.48
CA GLU A 437 -14.01 -29.97 9.08
C GLU A 437 -13.99 -28.47 8.68
N GLU A 438 -12.84 -27.83 8.90
CA GLU A 438 -12.62 -26.38 8.75
C GLU A 438 -11.24 -26.20 8.11
N TRP A 439 -11.13 -25.41 7.03
CA TRP A 439 -9.86 -25.21 6.32
C TRP A 439 -9.72 -23.81 5.71
N GLU A 440 -8.47 -23.38 5.56
CA GLU A 440 -7.98 -22.16 4.89
C GLU A 440 -6.57 -22.45 4.32
N PRO A 441 -6.22 -21.96 3.13
CA PRO A 441 -4.85 -22.05 2.61
C PRO A 441 -3.90 -21.11 3.37
N MET A 442 -2.61 -21.43 3.39
CA MET A 442 -1.59 -20.74 4.19
C MET A 442 -0.61 -19.90 3.37
N PHE A 443 -0.26 -20.33 2.16
CA PHE A 443 0.94 -19.86 1.45
C PHE A 443 0.69 -19.24 0.06
N LEU A 444 -0.52 -18.71 -0.16
CA LEU A 444 -0.91 -18.07 -1.42
C LEU A 444 -2.04 -17.03 -1.26
N TYR A 445 -2.44 -16.47 -2.39
CA TYR A 445 -3.73 -15.80 -2.58
C TYR A 445 -4.23 -16.01 -4.01
N HIS A 446 -5.50 -15.71 -4.26
CA HIS A 446 -6.11 -15.65 -5.60
C HIS A 446 -6.73 -14.27 -5.85
N GLY A 447 -6.83 -13.88 -7.10
CA GLY A 447 -7.64 -12.74 -7.54
C GLY A 447 -8.95 -13.25 -8.16
N PHE A 448 -10.10 -12.91 -7.56
CA PHE A 448 -11.38 -13.51 -7.94
C PHE A 448 -12.60 -12.68 -7.56
N ARG A 449 -13.69 -12.88 -8.30
CA ARG A 449 -15.07 -12.56 -7.89
C ARG A 449 -15.90 -13.84 -7.63
N TYR A 450 -15.58 -14.91 -8.35
CA TYR A 450 -16.33 -16.15 -8.37
C TYR A 450 -15.46 -17.32 -7.91
N VAL A 451 -16.08 -18.28 -7.23
CA VAL A 451 -15.46 -19.57 -6.89
C VAL A 451 -16.43 -20.70 -7.26
N GLU A 452 -15.99 -21.65 -8.08
CA GLU A 452 -16.69 -22.91 -8.29
C GLU A 452 -16.17 -23.96 -7.32
N VAL A 453 -17.08 -24.62 -6.62
CA VAL A 453 -16.78 -25.67 -5.64
C VAL A 453 -17.33 -27.01 -6.15
N ILE A 454 -16.43 -27.97 -6.34
CA ILE A 454 -16.72 -29.30 -6.88
C ILE A 454 -16.38 -30.36 -5.82
N GLY A 455 -17.20 -31.41 -5.71
CA GLY A 455 -16.97 -32.52 -4.78
C GLY A 455 -17.39 -32.25 -3.33
N PHE A 456 -18.06 -31.13 -3.05
CA PHE A 456 -18.60 -30.82 -1.72
C PHE A 456 -19.61 -31.90 -1.26
N PRO A 457 -19.54 -32.39 -0.01
CA PRO A 457 -20.45 -33.42 0.47
C PRO A 457 -21.86 -32.87 0.75
N GLY A 458 -22.70 -32.91 -0.29
CA GLY A 458 -24.08 -32.40 -0.27
C GLY A 458 -24.22 -31.10 -1.06
N LYS A 459 -25.12 -30.20 -0.64
CA LYS A 459 -25.24 -28.85 -1.22
C LYS A 459 -24.73 -27.81 -0.22
N PRO A 460 -23.69 -27.02 -0.56
CA PRO A 460 -23.18 -25.97 0.31
C PRO A 460 -24.08 -24.72 0.28
N THR A 461 -23.94 -23.87 1.28
CA THR A 461 -24.55 -22.53 1.36
C THR A 461 -23.48 -21.45 1.48
N ALA A 462 -23.85 -20.17 1.38
CA ALA A 462 -22.95 -19.03 1.53
C ALA A 462 -22.25 -18.92 2.90
N ASP A 463 -22.62 -19.76 3.88
CA ASP A 463 -21.94 -19.88 5.17
C ASP A 463 -20.79 -20.92 5.17
N GLN A 464 -20.68 -21.77 4.14
CA GLN A 464 -19.65 -22.81 4.04
C GLN A 464 -18.43 -22.41 3.17
N VAL A 465 -18.56 -21.34 2.39
CA VAL A 465 -17.52 -20.86 1.46
C VAL A 465 -17.46 -19.34 1.59
N VAL A 466 -16.49 -18.85 2.36
CA VAL A 466 -16.42 -17.44 2.78
C VAL A 466 -15.10 -16.84 2.33
N ALA A 467 -15.16 -15.81 1.49
CA ALA A 467 -13.97 -15.11 1.00
C ALA A 467 -13.38 -14.23 2.11
N LYS A 468 -12.05 -14.22 2.19
CA LYS A 468 -11.26 -13.38 3.07
C LYS A 468 -10.38 -12.49 2.22
N VAL A 469 -10.69 -11.20 2.19
CA VAL A 469 -9.90 -10.19 1.48
C VAL A 469 -8.57 -10.05 2.21
N ILE A 470 -7.46 -10.14 1.47
CA ILE A 470 -6.13 -9.94 2.05
C ILE A 470 -5.37 -8.86 1.29
N HIS A 471 -4.68 -8.00 2.03
CA HIS A 471 -3.74 -7.00 1.50
C HIS A 471 -2.78 -6.53 2.59
N THR A 472 -1.75 -5.78 2.22
CA THR A 472 -0.94 -5.01 3.17
C THR A 472 -1.84 -4.08 3.99
N ASP A 473 -1.74 -4.16 5.31
CA ASP A 473 -2.67 -3.55 6.26
C ASP A 473 -2.50 -2.02 6.36
N PHE A 474 -3.30 -1.27 5.60
CA PHE A 474 -3.31 0.21 5.59
C PHE A 474 -4.57 0.78 6.25
N GLU A 475 -4.40 1.86 7.01
CA GLU A 475 -5.51 2.74 7.41
C GLU A 475 -6.02 3.51 6.16
N PRO A 476 -7.33 3.50 5.85
CA PRO A 476 -7.92 4.37 4.83
C PRO A 476 -7.91 5.83 5.31
N ILE A 477 -7.34 6.74 4.50
CA ILE A 477 -7.23 8.16 4.85
C ILE A 477 -8.03 9.10 3.95
N GLY A 478 -8.48 8.65 2.78
CA GLY A 478 -9.28 9.46 1.84
C GLY A 478 -10.67 8.91 1.60
N GLU A 479 -11.68 9.71 1.93
CA GLU A 479 -13.10 9.43 1.65
C GLU A 479 -13.70 10.45 0.69
N PHE A 480 -14.46 9.98 -0.30
CA PHE A 480 -15.03 10.78 -1.39
C PHE A 480 -16.42 10.27 -1.81
N SER A 481 -17.35 11.18 -2.12
CA SER A 481 -18.64 10.86 -2.74
C SER A 481 -19.22 12.08 -3.45
N THR A 482 -20.06 11.87 -4.47
CA THR A 482 -20.66 12.94 -5.28
C THR A 482 -22.13 12.69 -5.60
N SER A 483 -22.79 13.69 -6.18
CA SER A 483 -24.15 13.57 -6.73
C SER A 483 -24.25 12.74 -8.02
N GLU A 484 -23.13 12.21 -8.55
CA GLU A 484 -23.08 11.42 -9.77
C GLU A 484 -22.61 10.00 -9.46
N ASP A 485 -23.48 9.03 -9.74
CA ASP A 485 -23.28 7.63 -9.36
C ASP A 485 -22.19 6.92 -10.18
N ILE A 486 -21.92 7.34 -11.42
CA ILE A 486 -20.83 6.74 -12.19
C ILE A 486 -19.48 7.06 -11.56
N LEU A 487 -19.27 8.29 -11.05
CA LEU A 487 -18.06 8.65 -10.30
C LEU A 487 -17.98 7.87 -8.98
N ASN A 488 -19.11 7.67 -8.29
CA ASN A 488 -19.16 6.88 -7.05
C ASN A 488 -18.75 5.41 -7.31
N LYS A 489 -19.20 4.80 -8.43
CA LYS A 489 -18.77 3.46 -8.87
C LYS A 489 -17.26 3.42 -9.18
N ILE A 490 -16.77 4.34 -10.01
CA ILE A 490 -15.34 4.41 -10.43
C ILE A 490 -14.42 4.57 -9.22
N TYR A 491 -14.79 5.40 -8.24
CA TYR A 491 -14.07 5.55 -6.98
C TYR A 491 -14.03 4.25 -6.14
N SER A 492 -15.14 3.51 -6.06
CA SER A 492 -15.18 2.20 -5.40
C SER A 492 -14.25 1.20 -6.10
N ASN A 493 -14.30 1.12 -7.43
CA ASN A 493 -13.48 0.23 -8.24
C ASN A 493 -11.98 0.50 -8.04
N ALA A 494 -11.57 1.77 -7.98
CA ALA A 494 -10.17 2.14 -7.72
C ALA A 494 -9.69 1.70 -6.32
N ARG A 495 -10.54 1.81 -5.29
CA ARG A 495 -10.22 1.34 -3.93
C ARG A 495 -10.08 -0.18 -3.87
N TRP A 496 -10.98 -0.91 -4.53
CA TRP A 496 -10.91 -2.37 -4.58
C TRP A 496 -9.71 -2.89 -5.37
N THR A 497 -9.31 -2.19 -6.43
CA THR A 497 -8.10 -2.51 -7.17
C THR A 497 -6.82 -2.14 -6.39
N LEU A 498 -6.79 -1.04 -5.63
CA LEU A 498 -5.68 -0.76 -4.70
C LEU A 498 -5.55 -1.84 -3.62
N LYS A 499 -6.66 -2.22 -2.96
CA LYS A 499 -6.67 -3.34 -2.01
C LYS A 499 -6.06 -4.59 -2.67
N SER A 500 -6.58 -4.97 -3.84
CA SER A 500 -6.20 -6.23 -4.49
C SER A 500 -4.73 -6.30 -4.90
N ASN A 501 -4.10 -5.16 -5.21
CA ASN A 501 -2.78 -5.09 -5.82
C ASN A 501 -1.67 -4.57 -4.89
N ALA A 502 -1.92 -4.50 -3.58
CA ALA A 502 -0.92 -4.11 -2.59
C ALA A 502 -0.59 -5.28 -1.66
N LEU A 503 0.24 -6.21 -2.17
CA LEU A 503 0.58 -7.47 -1.52
C LEU A 503 2.10 -7.60 -1.41
N SER A 504 2.67 -6.94 -0.38
CA SER A 504 4.11 -6.72 -0.17
C SER A 504 4.81 -5.84 -1.22
N ILE A 505 4.32 -5.83 -2.46
CA ILE A 505 4.72 -4.96 -3.58
C ILE A 505 3.46 -4.50 -4.36
N PRO A 506 3.54 -3.46 -5.22
CA PRO A 506 2.44 -3.03 -6.08
C PRO A 506 2.33 -3.94 -7.32
N THR A 507 1.52 -4.99 -7.25
CA THR A 507 1.38 -6.00 -8.32
C THR A 507 0.50 -5.50 -9.47
N ASP A 508 0.89 -5.71 -10.73
CA ASP A 508 0.07 -5.31 -11.90
C ASP A 508 -1.38 -5.80 -11.80
N CYS A 509 -1.54 -7.09 -11.45
CA CYS A 509 -2.82 -7.73 -11.20
C CYS A 509 -2.68 -8.90 -10.20
N PRO A 510 -3.78 -9.39 -9.60
CA PRO A 510 -3.71 -10.33 -8.47
C PRO A 510 -4.05 -11.80 -8.81
N GLN A 511 -4.39 -12.12 -10.06
CA GLN A 511 -5.02 -13.41 -10.44
C GLN A 511 -4.11 -14.32 -11.27
N ARG A 512 -3.51 -13.80 -12.35
CA ARG A 512 -2.80 -14.63 -13.36
C ARG A 512 -1.36 -15.00 -12.95
N ASP A 513 -0.65 -15.66 -13.86
CA ASP A 513 0.78 -16.02 -13.78
C ASP A 513 1.71 -14.81 -13.96
N GLU A 514 1.49 -13.76 -13.17
CA GLU A 514 2.25 -12.50 -13.22
C GLU A 514 2.39 -11.91 -11.82
N ARG A 515 1.53 -10.95 -11.45
CA ARG A 515 1.51 -10.36 -10.10
C ARG A 515 2.86 -9.76 -9.72
N LEU A 516 3.44 -9.02 -10.66
CA LEU A 516 4.80 -8.49 -10.59
C LEU A 516 4.78 -7.01 -10.22
N GLY A 517 5.82 -6.54 -9.54
CA GLY A 517 6.00 -5.14 -9.17
C GLY A 517 6.37 -4.25 -10.35
N TRP A 518 5.48 -4.13 -11.33
CA TRP A 518 5.64 -3.36 -12.56
C TRP A 518 5.74 -1.85 -12.29
N MET A 519 6.80 -1.22 -12.79
CA MET A 519 7.13 0.16 -12.44
C MET A 519 6.25 1.20 -13.14
N GLY A 520 5.82 0.97 -14.37
CA GLY A 520 4.99 1.90 -15.13
C GLY A 520 3.65 2.16 -14.44
N ASP A 521 3.00 1.09 -14.03
CA ASP A 521 1.77 1.10 -13.22
C ASP A 521 1.97 1.83 -11.89
N ALA A 522 3.08 1.52 -11.19
CA ALA A 522 3.43 2.15 -9.92
C ALA A 522 3.53 3.69 -10.02
N GLN A 523 4.19 4.24 -11.05
CA GLN A 523 4.29 5.70 -11.23
C GLN A 523 2.98 6.36 -11.70
N ILE A 524 2.11 5.62 -12.40
CA ILE A 524 0.79 6.11 -12.81
C ILE A 524 -0.16 6.24 -11.60
N PHE A 525 -0.11 5.30 -10.65
CA PHE A 525 -1.12 5.22 -9.58
C PHE A 525 -0.67 5.78 -8.22
N VAL A 526 0.63 6.00 -8.00
CA VAL A 526 1.16 6.46 -6.69
C VAL A 526 0.37 7.65 -6.13
N ALA A 527 0.12 8.71 -6.91
CA ALA A 527 -0.62 9.90 -6.46
C ALA A 527 -2.06 9.59 -6.01
N SER A 528 -2.76 8.70 -6.71
CA SER A 528 -4.10 8.25 -6.30
C SER A 528 -4.04 7.39 -5.04
N SER A 529 -3.07 6.49 -4.92
CA SER A 529 -2.92 5.64 -3.74
C SER A 529 -2.62 6.45 -2.46
N CYS A 530 -1.79 7.51 -2.57
CA CYS A 530 -1.45 8.41 -1.48
C CYS A 530 -2.62 9.27 -1.00
N TYR A 531 -3.65 9.46 -1.83
CA TYR A 531 -4.93 10.04 -1.39
C TYR A 531 -5.81 9.03 -0.64
N LEU A 532 -5.76 7.74 -1.01
CA LEU A 532 -6.68 6.72 -0.51
C LEU A 532 -6.25 6.12 0.85
N MET A 533 -4.97 5.80 1.02
CA MET A 533 -4.44 4.98 2.12
C MET A 533 -3.18 5.60 2.76
N ASP A 534 -2.89 5.27 4.01
CA ASP A 534 -1.62 5.61 4.68
C ASP A 534 -0.46 4.71 4.18
N ILE A 535 -0.12 4.89 2.90
CA ILE A 535 0.70 3.95 2.11
C ILE A 535 2.20 4.31 2.05
N ASN A 536 2.64 5.35 2.76
CA ASN A 536 4.00 5.90 2.67
C ASN A 536 5.09 4.86 3.00
N SER A 537 4.86 3.98 3.98
CA SER A 537 5.78 2.92 4.39
C SER A 537 6.01 1.88 3.28
N PHE A 538 4.95 1.49 2.59
CA PHE A 538 4.96 0.58 1.45
C PHE A 538 5.68 1.19 0.24
N TRP A 539 5.41 2.47 -0.11
CA TRP A 539 6.16 3.14 -1.18
C TRP A 539 7.63 3.34 -0.83
N ALA A 540 7.96 3.59 0.44
CA ALA A 540 9.34 3.63 0.90
C ALA A 540 10.03 2.26 0.75
N LYS A 541 9.35 1.16 1.10
CA LYS A 541 9.84 -0.21 0.93
C LYS A 541 10.05 -0.57 -0.54
N TYR A 542 9.06 -0.32 -1.40
CA TYR A 542 9.16 -0.61 -2.84
C TYR A 542 10.26 0.22 -3.53
N SER A 543 10.44 1.48 -3.11
CA SER A 543 11.59 2.29 -3.57
C SER A 543 12.93 1.65 -3.20
N ARG A 544 13.03 1.02 -2.02
CA ARG A 544 14.22 0.24 -1.62
C ARG A 544 14.35 -1.08 -2.41
N ASP A 545 13.26 -1.78 -2.74
CA ASP A 545 13.32 -2.98 -3.60
C ASP A 545 13.89 -2.66 -5.00
N ILE A 546 13.53 -1.51 -5.56
CA ILE A 546 14.08 -0.99 -6.83
C ILE A 546 15.58 -0.70 -6.69
N ALA A 547 15.98 0.00 -5.63
CA ALA A 547 17.37 0.33 -5.37
C ALA A 547 18.24 -0.92 -5.08
N ASP A 548 17.72 -1.88 -4.33
CA ASP A 548 18.34 -3.19 -4.12
C ASP A 548 18.46 -3.95 -5.45
N SER A 549 17.45 -3.88 -6.33
CA SER A 549 17.44 -4.58 -7.62
C SER A 549 18.39 -3.97 -8.66
N GLN A 550 18.67 -2.67 -8.60
CA GLN A 550 19.36 -1.89 -9.64
C GLN A 550 20.68 -2.53 -10.15
N HIS A 551 20.94 -2.38 -11.45
CA HIS A 551 22.17 -2.89 -12.08
C HIS A 551 23.36 -1.96 -11.81
N PRO A 552 24.60 -2.46 -11.63
CA PRO A 552 25.78 -1.62 -11.38
C PRO A 552 26.10 -0.54 -12.43
N SER A 553 25.54 -0.64 -13.64
CA SER A 553 25.63 0.41 -14.69
C SER A 553 24.53 1.48 -14.60
N GLY A 554 23.74 1.50 -13.51
CA GLY A 554 22.71 2.50 -13.23
C GLY A 554 21.31 2.23 -13.77
N TYR A 555 21.11 1.26 -14.66
CA TYR A 555 19.76 0.91 -15.14
C TYR A 555 18.95 0.14 -14.07
N VAL A 556 17.63 0.37 -14.08
CA VAL A 556 16.64 -0.43 -13.32
C VAL A 556 15.89 -1.41 -14.24
N TYR A 557 15.07 -2.28 -13.67
CA TYR A 557 14.33 -3.35 -14.35
C TYR A 557 12.84 -3.02 -14.36
N ASP A 558 12.08 -3.43 -15.38
CA ASP A 558 10.66 -3.04 -15.51
C ASP A 558 9.75 -3.57 -14.40
N VAL A 559 10.16 -4.67 -13.76
CA VAL A 559 9.55 -5.22 -12.54
C VAL A 559 10.59 -5.30 -11.44
N ASN A 560 10.19 -5.05 -10.19
CA ASN A 560 11.05 -5.22 -9.01
C ASN A 560 10.24 -5.92 -7.89
N PRO A 561 10.77 -6.96 -7.22
CA PRO A 561 12.07 -7.60 -7.43
C PRO A 561 12.26 -8.22 -8.83
N LYS A 562 13.48 -8.07 -9.36
CA LYS A 562 13.83 -8.19 -10.78
C LYS A 562 13.91 -9.60 -11.39
N MET A 563 13.16 -10.58 -10.87
CA MET A 563 13.37 -11.99 -11.23
C MET A 563 12.86 -12.39 -12.61
N VAL A 564 11.82 -11.72 -13.13
CA VAL A 564 11.07 -12.17 -14.31
C VAL A 564 11.40 -11.34 -15.55
N VAL A 565 11.40 -10.00 -15.47
CA VAL A 565 11.63 -9.13 -16.64
C VAL A 565 13.06 -8.62 -16.69
N GLY A 566 13.77 -8.95 -17.77
CA GLY A 566 15.14 -8.50 -18.02
C GLY A 566 15.27 -7.00 -18.31
N GLY A 567 16.31 -6.39 -17.75
CA GLY A 567 16.67 -5.00 -18.01
C GLY A 567 17.42 -4.78 -19.34
N PRO A 568 17.67 -3.52 -19.74
CA PRO A 568 17.25 -2.30 -19.05
C PRO A 568 15.74 -2.07 -19.13
N SER A 569 15.22 -1.32 -18.16
CA SER A 569 13.84 -0.84 -18.15
C SER A 569 13.59 0.19 -19.26
N LYS A 570 12.33 0.28 -19.68
CA LYS A 570 11.87 1.11 -20.80
C LYS A 570 11.44 2.48 -20.24
N PRO A 571 11.44 3.55 -21.06
CA PRO A 571 10.94 4.85 -20.63
C PRO A 571 9.52 4.76 -20.06
N ALA A 572 9.21 5.59 -19.06
CA ALA A 572 7.99 5.56 -18.26
C ALA A 572 7.87 4.40 -17.25
N TRP A 573 8.63 3.30 -17.42
CA TRP A 573 8.73 2.26 -16.40
C TRP A 573 9.85 2.61 -15.42
N GLY A 574 11.10 2.65 -15.87
CA GLY A 574 12.26 2.89 -15.00
C GLY A 574 12.22 4.23 -14.25
N ASP A 575 11.49 5.21 -14.77
CA ASP A 575 11.31 6.53 -14.17
C ASP A 575 10.52 6.51 -12.84
N ALA A 576 9.82 5.42 -12.51
CA ALA A 576 9.21 5.24 -11.20
C ALA A 576 10.24 5.27 -10.04
N THR A 577 11.53 4.98 -10.31
CA THR A 577 12.64 5.20 -9.36
C THR A 577 12.68 6.63 -8.83
N LEU A 578 12.19 7.62 -9.58
CA LEU A 578 12.10 9.02 -9.15
C LEU A 578 10.67 9.42 -8.78
N ILE A 579 9.68 8.99 -9.56
CA ILE A 579 8.30 9.48 -9.42
C ILE A 579 7.67 8.97 -8.13
N VAL A 580 7.81 7.68 -7.80
CA VAL A 580 7.27 7.11 -6.56
C VAL A 580 7.81 7.82 -5.30
N PRO A 581 9.14 7.94 -5.08
CA PRO A 581 9.64 8.62 -3.89
C PRO A 581 9.41 10.13 -3.92
N TRP A 582 9.35 10.78 -5.09
CA TRP A 582 9.00 12.20 -5.19
C TRP A 582 7.54 12.48 -4.81
N THR A 583 6.58 11.71 -5.34
CA THR A 583 5.16 11.87 -5.01
C THR A 583 4.87 11.49 -3.56
N SER A 584 5.48 10.44 -3.03
CA SER A 584 5.33 10.10 -1.59
C SER A 584 5.90 11.21 -0.69
N TYR A 585 6.99 11.87 -1.10
CA TYR A 585 7.49 13.07 -0.42
C TYR A 585 6.48 14.23 -0.48
N GLU A 586 5.91 14.57 -1.64
CA GLU A 586 4.92 15.65 -1.77
C GLU A 586 3.67 15.40 -0.90
N PHE A 587 3.17 14.16 -0.84
CA PHE A 587 1.95 13.81 -0.09
C PHE A 587 2.15 13.70 1.42
N PHE A 588 3.28 13.14 1.88
CA PHE A 588 3.51 12.85 3.30
C PHE A 588 4.57 13.73 3.97
N GLY A 589 5.38 14.46 3.21
CA GLY A 589 6.48 15.29 3.75
C GLY A 589 7.70 14.46 4.19
N ASP A 590 7.77 13.19 3.79
CA ASP A 590 8.86 12.30 4.17
C ASP A 590 10.13 12.60 3.36
N LYS A 591 11.04 13.41 3.92
CA LYS A 591 12.33 13.69 3.27
C LYS A 591 13.24 12.46 3.19
N ARG A 592 13.09 11.48 4.10
CA ARG A 592 13.99 10.33 4.21
C ARG A 592 13.81 9.34 3.06
N ILE A 593 12.62 9.26 2.44
CA ILE A 593 12.42 8.47 1.23
C ILE A 593 13.30 8.96 0.05
N LEU A 594 13.52 10.29 -0.04
CA LEU A 594 14.46 10.87 -1.00
C LEU A 594 15.91 10.58 -0.59
N GLU A 595 16.26 10.84 0.69
CA GLU A 595 17.63 10.60 1.21
C GLU A 595 18.12 9.16 0.98
N THR A 596 17.24 8.19 1.25
CA THR A 596 17.55 6.75 1.12
C THR A 596 17.77 6.34 -0.33
N ASN A 597 16.96 6.86 -1.27
CA ASN A 597 16.93 6.39 -2.65
C ASN A 597 17.69 7.30 -3.64
N TYR A 598 18.19 8.47 -3.22
CA TYR A 598 18.84 9.45 -4.09
C TYR A 598 19.98 8.89 -4.94
N ALA A 599 20.77 7.95 -4.41
CA ALA A 599 21.83 7.31 -5.17
C ALA A 599 21.28 6.50 -6.37
N SER A 600 20.14 5.82 -6.17
CA SER A 600 19.46 5.04 -7.20
C SER A 600 18.80 5.95 -8.25
N MET A 601 18.11 7.00 -7.79
CA MET A 601 17.53 8.07 -8.63
C MET A 601 18.60 8.70 -9.54
N LYS A 602 19.77 9.03 -8.97
CA LYS A 602 20.89 9.63 -9.69
C LYS A 602 21.48 8.66 -10.73
N ALA A 603 21.61 7.38 -10.38
CA ALA A 603 22.16 6.38 -11.28
C ALA A 603 21.25 6.09 -12.49
N TRP A 604 19.93 6.13 -12.35
CA TRP A 604 18.99 6.04 -13.49
C TRP A 604 19.10 7.25 -14.42
N VAL A 605 19.13 8.46 -13.87
CA VAL A 605 19.25 9.69 -14.68
C VAL A 605 20.61 9.76 -15.39
N GLU A 606 21.71 9.38 -14.75
CA GLU A 606 23.00 9.28 -15.41
C GLU A 606 23.02 8.19 -16.50
N TYR A 607 22.37 7.04 -16.29
CA TYR A 607 22.23 6.01 -17.32
C TYR A 607 21.51 6.56 -18.58
N MET A 608 20.38 7.25 -18.42
CA MET A 608 19.68 7.88 -19.56
C MET A 608 20.51 8.99 -20.22
N ASN A 609 21.13 9.87 -19.43
CA ASN A 609 21.92 10.99 -19.94
C ASN A 609 23.19 10.54 -20.67
N GLN A 610 23.78 9.42 -20.26
CA GLN A 610 24.97 8.84 -20.88
C GLN A 610 24.65 7.76 -21.93
N HIS A 611 23.37 7.48 -22.20
CA HIS A 611 22.94 6.46 -23.15
C HIS A 611 23.41 6.75 -24.59
N ALA A 612 23.56 5.69 -25.40
CA ALA A 612 24.01 5.82 -26.79
C ALA A 612 23.06 6.68 -27.66
N SER A 613 21.74 6.55 -27.44
CA SER A 613 20.74 7.40 -28.12
C SER A 613 20.94 8.88 -27.80
N THR A 614 21.23 9.20 -26.54
CA THR A 614 21.40 10.58 -26.03
C THR A 614 22.67 11.20 -26.60
N LYS A 615 23.76 10.42 -26.67
CA LYS A 615 25.01 10.81 -27.34
C LYS A 615 24.83 10.99 -28.87
N LYS A 616 23.98 10.19 -29.52
CA LYS A 616 23.71 10.22 -30.97
C LYS A 616 22.74 11.33 -31.41
N THR A 617 21.75 11.66 -30.59
CA THR A 617 20.59 12.51 -31.00
C THR A 617 20.31 13.69 -30.06
N GLY A 618 20.90 13.70 -28.88
CA GLY A 618 20.59 14.64 -27.80
C GLY A 618 19.44 14.21 -26.90
N LEU A 619 18.77 13.07 -27.13
CA LEU A 619 17.68 12.55 -26.29
C LEU A 619 17.79 11.03 -26.03
N TYR A 620 17.29 10.61 -24.88
CA TYR A 620 17.09 9.21 -24.53
C TYR A 620 15.94 8.59 -25.32
N TYR A 621 16.15 7.38 -25.83
CA TYR A 621 15.09 6.44 -26.19
C TYR A 621 15.62 5.02 -26.01
N PHE A 622 14.74 4.12 -25.58
CA PHE A 622 14.97 2.69 -25.75
C PHE A 622 14.77 2.34 -27.23
N ALA A 623 15.54 1.39 -27.75
CA ALA A 623 15.27 0.70 -29.00
C ALA A 623 15.71 -0.76 -28.84
N ASP A 624 14.92 -1.69 -29.36
CA ASP A 624 15.34 -3.08 -29.48
C ASP A 624 16.46 -3.24 -30.55
N PRO A 625 17.16 -4.39 -30.60
CA PRO A 625 18.23 -4.61 -31.57
C PRO A 625 17.83 -4.50 -33.06
N SER A 626 16.53 -4.53 -33.40
CA SER A 626 16.03 -4.32 -34.76
C SER A 626 15.58 -2.88 -35.07
N GLU A 627 15.66 -1.95 -34.10
CA GLU A 627 15.09 -0.59 -34.13
C GLU A 627 13.60 -0.53 -34.55
N LYS A 628 12.81 -1.57 -34.24
CA LYS A 628 11.36 -1.64 -34.52
C LYS A 628 10.47 -1.36 -33.30
N TRP A 629 10.98 -1.59 -32.10
CA TRP A 629 10.26 -1.41 -30.84
C TRP A 629 11.01 -0.47 -29.90
N PHE A 630 10.37 0.63 -29.53
CA PHE A 630 10.95 1.70 -28.71
C PHE A 630 10.49 1.65 -27.23
N GLY A 631 10.10 0.46 -26.76
CA GLY A 631 9.48 0.23 -25.45
C GLY A 631 7.95 0.31 -25.50
N TYR A 632 7.31 0.06 -24.36
CA TYR A 632 5.84 -0.04 -24.22
C TYR A 632 5.09 1.22 -24.68
N GLY A 633 5.66 2.40 -24.43
CA GLY A 633 5.06 3.69 -24.80
C GLY A 633 3.82 4.03 -23.98
N ASP A 634 2.82 4.66 -24.60
CA ASP A 634 1.50 4.87 -23.99
C ASP A 634 0.70 3.57 -24.12
N TRP A 635 0.97 2.61 -23.23
CA TRP A 635 0.54 1.22 -23.34
C TRP A 635 -0.97 1.03 -23.42
N VAL A 636 -1.41 0.07 -24.25
CA VAL A 636 -2.81 -0.20 -24.62
C VAL A 636 -3.67 1.05 -24.91
N PRO A 637 -3.24 1.92 -25.86
CA PRO A 637 -3.99 3.11 -26.24
C PRO A 637 -5.09 2.77 -27.24
N VAL A 638 -6.15 3.57 -27.26
CA VAL A 638 -7.22 3.43 -28.27
C VAL A 638 -6.77 3.97 -29.62
N VAL A 639 -5.95 5.04 -29.62
CA VAL A 639 -5.27 5.57 -30.80
C VAL A 639 -3.77 5.58 -30.53
N ALA A 640 -3.03 4.78 -31.29
CA ALA A 640 -1.59 4.59 -31.11
C ALA A 640 -0.80 5.90 -31.24
N SER A 641 0.07 6.16 -30.27
CA SER A 641 0.95 7.33 -30.21
C SER A 641 2.41 6.91 -30.42
N PRO A 642 3.28 7.72 -31.05
CA PRO A 642 4.69 7.38 -31.22
C PRO A 642 5.40 7.12 -29.89
N SER A 643 5.99 5.92 -29.71
CA SER A 643 6.69 5.57 -28.46
C SER A 643 8.06 6.25 -28.32
N LYS A 644 8.74 6.55 -29.43
CA LYS A 644 10.12 7.08 -29.42
C LYS A 644 10.26 8.45 -28.73
N PRO A 645 9.36 9.44 -28.93
CA PRO A 645 9.38 10.68 -28.16
C PRO A 645 9.23 10.49 -26.64
N ILE A 646 8.52 9.46 -26.17
CA ILE A 646 8.26 9.27 -24.73
C ILE A 646 9.58 9.12 -23.94
N GLY A 647 10.62 8.53 -24.55
CA GLY A 647 11.97 8.49 -24.00
C GLY A 647 12.56 9.87 -23.67
N GLY A 648 12.48 10.81 -24.60
CA GLY A 648 12.96 12.19 -24.40
C GLY A 648 12.10 12.97 -23.41
N ALA A 649 10.80 12.69 -23.36
CA ALA A 649 9.87 13.35 -22.44
C ALA A 649 10.19 12.96 -20.98
N TYR A 650 10.31 11.66 -20.70
CA TYR A 650 10.69 11.18 -19.38
C TYR A 650 12.11 11.56 -19.00
N GLN A 651 13.06 11.64 -19.94
CA GLN A 651 14.39 12.16 -19.65
C GLN A 651 14.36 13.60 -19.09
N VAL A 652 13.58 14.51 -19.69
CA VAL A 652 13.39 15.88 -19.16
C VAL A 652 12.79 15.81 -17.75
N TYR A 653 11.74 15.02 -17.57
CA TYR A 653 11.02 14.94 -16.30
C TYR A 653 11.89 14.36 -15.17
N SER A 654 12.59 13.25 -15.41
CA SER A 654 13.48 12.62 -14.42
C SER A 654 14.71 13.49 -14.10
N ASN A 655 15.27 14.23 -15.06
CA ASN A 655 16.28 15.26 -14.74
C ASN A 655 15.68 16.37 -13.85
N THR A 656 14.44 16.80 -14.11
CA THR A 656 13.74 17.81 -13.32
C THR A 656 13.43 17.32 -11.89
N LEU A 657 12.94 16.09 -11.73
CA LEU A 657 12.68 15.50 -10.41
C LEU A 657 13.97 15.29 -9.62
N LEU A 658 15.06 14.86 -10.25
CA LEU A 658 16.35 14.75 -9.59
C LEU A 658 16.88 16.12 -9.15
N ALA A 659 16.70 17.18 -9.95
CA ALA A 659 17.06 18.54 -9.56
C ALA A 659 16.24 19.06 -8.36
N LYS A 660 14.93 18.79 -8.34
CA LYS A 660 14.06 19.09 -7.19
C LYS A 660 14.51 18.33 -5.93
N ALA A 661 14.71 17.01 -6.04
CA ALA A 661 15.19 16.18 -4.94
C ALA A 661 16.56 16.64 -4.43
N ALA A 662 17.50 16.94 -5.33
CA ALA A 662 18.80 17.51 -4.99
C ALA A 662 18.66 18.83 -4.20
N THR A 663 17.72 19.70 -4.58
CA THR A 663 17.42 20.94 -3.83
C THR A 663 16.92 20.64 -2.41
N VAL A 664 15.94 19.73 -2.26
CA VAL A 664 15.41 19.28 -0.96
C VAL A 664 16.50 18.67 -0.07
N LEU A 665 17.45 17.94 -0.67
CA LEU A 665 18.59 17.33 0.00
C LEU A 665 19.83 18.26 0.11
N SER A 666 19.71 19.54 -0.25
CA SER A 666 20.79 20.54 -0.21
C SER A 666 22.05 20.19 -1.02
N LYS A 667 21.87 19.42 -2.10
CA LYS A 667 22.91 19.00 -3.06
C LYS A 667 22.99 20.00 -4.23
N THR A 668 23.43 21.23 -3.94
CA THR A 668 23.35 22.39 -4.85
C THR A 668 23.98 22.18 -6.24
N GLU A 669 25.11 21.47 -6.31
CA GLU A 669 25.80 21.16 -7.58
C GLU A 669 24.94 20.26 -8.49
N ASP A 670 24.42 19.16 -7.94
CA ASP A 670 23.51 18.25 -8.64
C ASP A 670 22.22 18.98 -9.06
N ALA A 671 21.64 19.78 -8.17
CA ALA A 671 20.44 20.57 -8.46
C ALA A 671 20.66 21.49 -9.67
N THR A 672 21.81 22.17 -9.72
CA THR A 672 22.20 23.05 -10.83
C THR A 672 22.45 22.25 -12.11
N LYS A 673 23.19 21.14 -12.03
CA LYS A 673 23.52 20.26 -13.16
C LYS A 673 22.24 19.71 -13.83
N TYR A 674 21.36 19.08 -13.06
CA TYR A 674 20.20 18.40 -13.62
C TYR A 674 19.10 19.37 -14.08
N ALA A 675 18.98 20.56 -13.47
CA ALA A 675 18.13 21.63 -13.99
C ALA A 675 18.63 22.17 -15.36
N ALA A 676 19.95 22.34 -15.52
CA ALA A 676 20.54 22.74 -16.79
C ALA A 676 20.34 21.67 -17.88
N LEU A 677 20.53 20.39 -17.55
CA LEU A 677 20.28 19.27 -18.46
C LEU A 677 18.80 19.14 -18.84
N ALA A 678 17.87 19.26 -17.88
CA ALA A 678 16.44 19.28 -18.17
C ALA A 678 16.06 20.39 -19.18
N LYS A 679 16.64 21.59 -19.03
CA LYS A 679 16.45 22.69 -19.99
C LYS A 679 17.05 22.38 -21.36
N GLN A 680 18.25 21.81 -21.42
CA GLN A 680 18.89 21.39 -22.68
C GLN A 680 18.04 20.36 -23.43
N TYR A 681 17.58 19.32 -22.73
CA TYR A 681 16.72 18.29 -23.31
C TYR A 681 15.32 18.83 -23.67
N THR A 682 14.79 19.81 -22.93
CA THR A 682 13.53 20.51 -23.29
C THR A 682 13.65 21.21 -24.65
N SER A 683 14.73 21.97 -24.89
CA SER A 683 14.97 22.55 -26.21
C SER A 683 15.06 21.45 -27.27
N LYS A 684 15.87 20.42 -27.03
CA LYS A 684 16.12 19.37 -28.03
C LYS A 684 14.89 18.52 -28.35
N TYR A 685 13.96 18.37 -27.40
CA TYR A 685 12.66 17.75 -27.61
C TYR A 685 11.81 18.57 -28.58
N ASN A 686 11.71 19.88 -28.36
CA ASN A 686 10.94 20.76 -29.23
C ASN A 686 11.56 20.86 -30.63
N ASP A 687 12.90 20.94 -30.74
CA ASP A 687 13.62 20.94 -32.03
C ASP A 687 13.31 19.71 -32.92
N LEU A 688 12.99 18.57 -32.31
CA LEU A 688 12.78 17.29 -32.98
C LEU A 688 11.30 16.96 -33.20
N TYR A 689 10.45 17.24 -32.21
CA TYR A 689 9.09 16.69 -32.14
C TYR A 689 7.97 17.74 -32.18
N PHE A 690 8.27 19.04 -32.10
CA PHE A 690 7.26 20.10 -32.17
C PHE A 690 7.22 20.74 -33.56
N LYS A 691 6.06 20.68 -34.24
CA LYS A 691 5.87 21.27 -35.56
C LYS A 691 4.42 21.69 -35.79
N ASP A 692 4.20 22.78 -36.52
CA ASP A 692 2.89 23.23 -36.97
C ASP A 692 1.87 23.40 -35.80
N ASN A 693 2.36 23.89 -34.65
CA ASN A 693 1.63 24.02 -33.37
C ASN A 693 1.09 22.70 -32.79
N ASN A 694 1.75 21.57 -33.04
CA ASN A 694 1.39 20.25 -32.54
C ASN A 694 2.66 19.39 -32.31
N TYR A 695 2.55 18.23 -31.69
CA TYR A 695 3.65 17.26 -31.51
C TYR A 695 3.54 16.07 -32.48
N GLU A 696 4.65 15.36 -32.71
CA GLU A 696 4.72 14.18 -33.59
C GLU A 696 3.65 13.14 -33.25
N GLY A 697 2.92 12.66 -34.27
CA GLY A 697 1.76 11.77 -34.13
C GLY A 697 0.43 12.48 -33.90
N LYS A 698 0.44 13.72 -33.39
CA LYS A 698 -0.73 14.62 -33.20
C LYS A 698 -1.87 14.12 -32.29
N THR A 699 -1.73 12.94 -31.67
CA THR A 699 -2.71 12.34 -30.76
C THR A 699 -2.86 13.13 -29.44
N GLN A 700 -3.87 12.77 -28.64
CA GLN A 700 -4.03 13.22 -27.26
C GLN A 700 -2.74 12.98 -26.46
N ALA A 701 -2.21 11.75 -26.45
CA ALA A 701 -1.00 11.37 -25.73
C ALA A 701 0.24 12.16 -26.18
N ALA A 702 0.45 12.32 -27.49
CA ALA A 702 1.58 13.07 -28.04
C ALA A 702 1.62 14.53 -27.57
N ASN A 703 0.46 15.15 -27.34
CA ASN A 703 0.35 16.51 -26.81
C ASN A 703 0.37 16.55 -25.27
N LEU A 704 -0.23 15.56 -24.59
CA LEU A 704 -0.32 15.48 -23.13
C LEU A 704 1.04 15.29 -22.45
N MET A 705 1.92 14.42 -22.99
CA MET A 705 3.22 14.15 -22.37
C MET A 705 4.11 15.40 -22.23
N PRO A 706 4.42 16.17 -23.29
CA PRO A 706 5.21 17.39 -23.16
C PRO A 706 4.48 18.49 -22.40
N LEU A 707 3.14 18.55 -22.45
CA LEU A 707 2.34 19.54 -21.69
C LEU A 707 2.40 19.28 -20.18
N THR A 708 2.45 18.01 -19.78
CA THR A 708 2.55 17.58 -18.37
C THR A 708 3.95 17.84 -17.81
N PHE A 709 4.99 17.48 -18.55
CA PHE A 709 6.38 17.61 -18.09
C PHE A 709 6.97 19.02 -18.30
N GLY A 710 6.14 20.01 -18.64
CA GLY A 710 6.52 21.42 -18.77
C GLY A 710 7.34 21.76 -20.01
N ILE A 711 7.55 20.80 -20.92
CA ILE A 711 8.35 20.91 -22.15
C ILE A 711 7.76 21.92 -23.13
N VAL A 712 6.43 22.04 -23.17
CA VAL A 712 5.72 23.01 -24.02
C VAL A 712 6.10 24.44 -23.62
N PRO A 713 6.59 25.28 -24.56
CA PRO A 713 6.85 26.70 -24.31
C PRO A 713 5.63 27.41 -23.74
N GLU A 714 5.83 28.28 -22.75
CA GLU A 714 4.77 28.79 -21.89
C GLU A 714 3.62 29.47 -22.65
N ASN A 715 3.96 30.28 -23.67
CA ASN A 715 3.01 30.94 -24.56
C ASN A 715 2.22 30.01 -25.49
N LEU A 716 2.62 28.73 -25.60
CA LEU A 716 1.97 27.71 -26.44
C LEU A 716 1.19 26.67 -25.62
N ARG A 717 1.32 26.64 -24.29
CA ARG A 717 0.65 25.66 -23.41
C ARG A 717 -0.86 25.63 -23.60
N ALA A 718 -1.51 26.79 -23.65
CA ALA A 718 -2.95 26.89 -23.91
C ALA A 718 -3.34 26.39 -25.31
N ARG A 719 -2.48 26.57 -26.33
CA ARG A 719 -2.71 26.07 -27.70
C ARG A 719 -2.57 24.54 -27.79
N ILE A 720 -1.63 23.95 -27.06
CA ILE A 720 -1.48 22.49 -26.98
C ILE A 720 -2.63 21.86 -26.18
N ALA A 721 -3.07 22.50 -25.10
CA ALA A 721 -4.27 22.07 -24.38
C ALA A 721 -5.55 22.18 -25.22
N GLN A 722 -5.68 23.23 -26.04
CA GLN A 722 -6.75 23.36 -27.04
C GLN A 722 -6.71 22.21 -28.06
N ASN A 723 -5.52 21.81 -28.56
CA ASN A 723 -5.41 20.65 -29.47
C ASN A 723 -6.00 19.38 -28.82
N VAL A 724 -5.65 19.09 -27.55
CA VAL A 724 -6.18 17.93 -26.83
C VAL A 724 -7.69 18.05 -26.62
N ALA A 725 -8.18 19.23 -26.22
CA ALA A 725 -9.61 19.46 -26.01
C ALA A 725 -10.42 19.37 -27.31
N ASP A 726 -9.85 19.71 -28.46
CA ASP A 726 -10.52 19.59 -29.76
C ASP A 726 -10.49 18.15 -30.30
N ASP A 727 -9.40 17.41 -30.08
CA ASP A 727 -9.34 15.98 -30.40
C ASP A 727 -10.32 15.14 -29.55
N VAL A 728 -10.43 15.43 -28.25
CA VAL A 728 -11.43 14.81 -27.36
C VAL A 728 -12.87 15.05 -27.88
N LYS A 729 -13.19 16.25 -28.34
CA LYS A 729 -14.50 16.55 -28.96
C LYS A 729 -14.71 15.84 -30.29
N ALA A 730 -13.65 15.70 -31.10
CA ALA A 730 -13.68 14.98 -32.37
C ALA A 730 -13.90 13.47 -32.20
N HIS A 731 -13.60 12.93 -31.02
CA HIS A 731 -13.93 11.58 -30.58
C HIS A 731 -15.18 11.54 -29.67
N ASP A 732 -16.18 12.40 -29.92
CA ASP A 732 -17.46 12.45 -29.18
C ASP A 732 -17.30 12.52 -27.63
N ASN A 733 -16.34 13.32 -27.17
CA ASN A 733 -15.93 13.48 -25.76
C ASN A 733 -15.35 12.20 -25.12
N HIS A 734 -14.68 11.35 -25.89
CA HIS A 734 -13.91 10.22 -25.38
C HIS A 734 -12.41 10.52 -25.29
N LEU A 735 -11.75 9.83 -24.38
CA LEU A 735 -10.29 9.71 -24.37
C LEU A 735 -9.82 8.73 -25.46
N THR A 736 -8.60 8.88 -25.95
CA THR A 736 -7.96 7.87 -26.83
C THR A 736 -6.70 7.26 -26.22
N THR A 737 -6.41 7.58 -24.96
CA THR A 737 -5.12 7.41 -24.30
C THR A 737 -4.89 6.00 -23.74
N GLY A 738 -3.62 5.60 -23.71
CA GLY A 738 -3.14 4.43 -23.00
C GLY A 738 -2.81 4.74 -21.53
N PHE A 739 -2.00 3.88 -20.92
CA PHE A 739 -1.66 3.90 -19.50
C PHE A 739 -1.14 5.26 -19.00
N ILE A 740 -0.07 5.81 -19.61
CA ILE A 740 0.63 6.99 -19.08
C ILE A 740 -0.14 8.29 -19.33
N ALA A 741 -0.84 8.40 -20.46
CA ALA A 741 -1.54 9.62 -20.83
C ALA A 741 -2.93 9.73 -20.16
N SER A 742 -3.54 8.61 -19.78
CA SER A 742 -4.87 8.60 -19.13
C SER A 742 -4.88 9.19 -17.71
N GLN A 743 -3.77 9.12 -16.96
CA GLN A 743 -3.63 9.88 -15.72
C GLN A 743 -3.72 11.40 -15.98
N GLN A 744 -3.16 11.85 -17.11
CA GLN A 744 -2.88 13.27 -17.36
C GLN A 744 -4.00 13.99 -18.11
N ILE A 745 -4.85 13.29 -18.86
CA ILE A 745 -5.88 13.92 -19.69
C ILE A 745 -6.82 14.83 -18.90
N LEU A 746 -7.43 14.35 -17.81
CA LEU A 746 -8.37 15.16 -17.02
C LEU A 746 -7.67 16.32 -16.27
N PRO A 747 -6.51 16.12 -15.59
CA PRO A 747 -5.75 17.22 -15.00
C PRO A 747 -5.34 18.30 -16.02
N ARG A 748 -4.83 17.93 -17.21
CA ARG A 748 -4.44 18.92 -18.22
C ARG A 748 -5.68 19.66 -18.77
N LEU A 749 -6.79 18.98 -19.04
CA LEU A 749 -8.04 19.64 -19.46
C LEU A 749 -8.54 20.65 -18.40
N SER A 750 -8.61 20.24 -17.13
CA SER A 750 -9.05 21.10 -16.03
C SER A 750 -8.12 22.28 -15.75
N ASP A 751 -6.81 22.17 -15.99
CA ASP A 751 -5.85 23.26 -15.78
C ASP A 751 -5.95 24.37 -16.83
N TYR A 752 -6.29 24.05 -18.08
CA TYR A 752 -6.43 25.02 -19.17
C TYR A 752 -7.89 25.42 -19.45
N GLY A 753 -8.79 25.23 -18.48
CA GLY A 753 -10.17 25.75 -18.49
C GLY A 753 -11.25 24.80 -19.03
N TYR A 754 -10.88 23.63 -19.56
CA TYR A 754 -11.80 22.63 -20.11
C TYR A 754 -12.40 21.72 -19.04
N ASN A 755 -12.73 22.25 -17.86
CA ASN A 755 -13.13 21.46 -16.69
C ASN A 755 -14.48 20.75 -16.88
N ASP A 756 -15.43 21.37 -17.58
CA ASP A 756 -16.71 20.70 -17.94
C ASP A 756 -16.46 19.54 -18.93
N LEU A 757 -15.50 19.68 -19.85
CA LEU A 757 -15.11 18.60 -20.78
C LEU A 757 -14.40 17.47 -20.04
N ALA A 758 -13.51 17.78 -19.09
CA ALA A 758 -12.90 16.79 -18.21
C ALA A 758 -13.96 16.00 -17.42
N TYR A 759 -15.01 16.68 -16.92
CA TYR A 759 -16.15 16.01 -16.29
C TYR A 759 -16.92 15.12 -17.26
N GLN A 760 -17.16 15.56 -18.49
CA GLN A 760 -17.82 14.76 -19.54
C GLN A 760 -17.02 13.49 -19.86
N VAL A 761 -15.68 13.57 -20.03
CA VAL A 761 -14.82 12.40 -20.23
C VAL A 761 -14.82 11.48 -18.99
N ALA A 762 -14.81 12.04 -17.78
CA ALA A 762 -14.83 11.29 -16.53
C ALA A 762 -16.17 10.58 -16.23
N THR A 763 -17.27 11.08 -16.80
CA THR A 763 -18.63 10.54 -16.63
C THR A 763 -19.15 9.78 -17.85
N GLN A 764 -18.37 9.75 -18.94
CA GLN A 764 -18.71 9.02 -20.17
C GLN A 764 -18.96 7.54 -19.88
N LYS A 765 -19.97 6.97 -20.56
CA LYS A 765 -20.49 5.61 -20.35
C LYS A 765 -20.35 4.71 -21.58
N THR A 766 -20.11 5.27 -22.75
CA THR A 766 -19.76 4.51 -23.96
C THR A 766 -18.26 4.22 -24.02
N TYR A 767 -17.89 3.17 -24.75
CA TYR A 767 -16.48 2.83 -24.98
C TYR A 767 -15.81 3.89 -25.86
N PRO A 768 -14.57 4.33 -25.57
CA PRO A 768 -13.73 4.00 -24.40
C PRO A 768 -13.94 4.95 -23.21
N SER A 769 -14.19 4.40 -22.01
CA SER A 769 -14.28 5.21 -20.78
C SER A 769 -14.23 4.38 -19.49
N TRP A 770 -13.98 5.04 -18.35
CA TRP A 770 -14.12 4.42 -17.03
C TRP A 770 -15.58 4.06 -16.72
N GLY A 771 -16.54 4.88 -17.15
CA GLY A 771 -17.96 4.59 -16.96
C GLY A 771 -18.43 3.39 -17.77
N TYR A 772 -17.87 3.16 -18.97
CA TYR A 772 -18.12 1.94 -19.75
C TYR A 772 -17.76 0.67 -18.96
N MET A 773 -16.61 0.63 -18.27
CA MET A 773 -16.28 -0.49 -17.38
C MET A 773 -17.36 -0.67 -16.29
N ALA A 774 -17.73 0.42 -15.63
CA ALA A 774 -18.65 0.42 -14.48
C ALA A 774 -20.14 0.19 -14.81
N GLU A 775 -20.58 0.43 -16.06
CA GLU A 775 -21.89 0.01 -16.55
C GLU A 775 -21.87 -1.45 -17.08
N ASN A 776 -20.73 -1.94 -17.59
CA ASN A 776 -20.53 -3.37 -17.90
C ASN A 776 -20.12 -4.21 -16.66
N GLY A 777 -20.58 -3.80 -15.47
CA GLY A 777 -20.50 -4.60 -14.24
C GLY A 777 -19.12 -4.72 -13.58
N ALA A 778 -18.13 -3.91 -13.98
CA ALA A 778 -16.83 -3.88 -13.31
C ALA A 778 -16.96 -3.42 -11.84
N THR A 779 -16.30 -4.16 -10.94
CA THR A 779 -16.18 -3.83 -9.49
C THR A 779 -14.76 -3.42 -9.09
N THR A 780 -13.88 -3.34 -10.09
CA THR A 780 -12.44 -3.14 -10.08
C THR A 780 -12.05 -2.49 -11.41
N MET A 781 -10.87 -1.89 -11.52
CA MET A 781 -10.38 -1.36 -12.80
C MET A 781 -9.90 -2.51 -13.71
N TRP A 782 -10.22 -2.45 -15.00
CA TRP A 782 -9.74 -3.43 -15.99
C TRP A 782 -8.39 -3.02 -16.57
N GLU A 783 -7.70 -3.97 -17.19
CA GLU A 783 -6.44 -3.75 -17.91
C GLU A 783 -6.64 -3.08 -19.27
N LEU A 784 -7.75 -3.36 -19.96
CA LEU A 784 -8.06 -2.81 -21.29
C LEU A 784 -9.39 -2.05 -21.26
N TRP A 785 -9.47 -0.95 -22.01
CA TRP A 785 -10.73 -0.19 -22.17
C TRP A 785 -11.90 -1.02 -22.72
N ASN A 786 -11.60 -2.05 -23.52
CA ASN A 786 -12.52 -3.00 -24.15
C ASN A 786 -12.34 -4.43 -23.61
N SER A 787 -11.85 -4.64 -22.38
CA SER A 787 -11.58 -5.97 -21.84
C SER A 787 -12.75 -6.97 -22.01
N ASP A 788 -14.00 -6.53 -21.98
CA ASP A 788 -15.21 -7.35 -22.18
C ASP A 788 -15.52 -7.76 -23.63
N LYS A 789 -14.84 -7.14 -24.60
CA LYS A 789 -14.89 -7.48 -26.03
C LYS A 789 -13.62 -8.20 -26.50
N GLU A 790 -12.51 -7.95 -25.83
CA GLU A 790 -11.27 -8.68 -26.05
C GLU A 790 -11.37 -10.14 -25.60
N LYS A 791 -10.61 -10.98 -26.29
CA LYS A 791 -10.48 -12.40 -25.95
C LYS A 791 -9.96 -12.56 -24.52
N PRO A 792 -10.52 -13.48 -23.71
CA PRO A 792 -10.00 -13.72 -22.37
C PRO A 792 -8.63 -14.43 -22.40
N GLU A 793 -8.29 -15.17 -23.47
CA GLU A 793 -7.02 -15.89 -23.61
C GLU A 793 -5.80 -14.94 -23.79
N GLY A 794 -5.29 -14.36 -22.70
CA GLY A 794 -4.07 -13.57 -22.73
C GLY A 794 -4.01 -12.43 -21.70
N MET A 795 -3.61 -11.25 -22.16
CA MET A 795 -3.44 -10.05 -21.34
C MET A 795 -4.78 -9.31 -21.18
N ASN A 796 -5.69 -9.89 -20.38
CA ASN A 796 -7.05 -9.35 -20.20
C ASN A 796 -7.53 -9.44 -18.74
N SER A 797 -6.79 -8.81 -17.82
CA SER A 797 -7.08 -8.72 -16.39
C SER A 797 -8.29 -7.82 -16.09
N ARG A 798 -9.15 -8.22 -15.15
CA ARG A 798 -10.26 -7.40 -14.64
C ARG A 798 -9.91 -6.64 -13.36
N ASN A 799 -8.65 -6.63 -12.95
CA ASN A 799 -8.19 -6.00 -11.71
C ASN A 799 -6.77 -5.45 -11.85
N HIS A 800 -6.63 -4.37 -12.63
CA HIS A 800 -5.35 -3.79 -13.04
C HIS A 800 -5.30 -2.29 -12.68
N PHE A 801 -4.23 -1.84 -12.02
CA PHE A 801 -4.31 -0.62 -11.20
C PHE A 801 -4.03 0.71 -11.92
N ALA A 802 -3.44 0.69 -13.12
CA ALA A 802 -3.09 1.90 -13.90
C ALA A 802 -4.27 2.87 -14.10
N TYR A 803 -5.44 2.41 -14.58
CA TYR A 803 -6.60 3.30 -14.81
C TYR A 803 -7.29 3.78 -13.53
N GLY A 804 -6.90 3.28 -12.36
CA GLY A 804 -7.27 3.86 -11.06
C GLY A 804 -6.69 5.27 -10.83
N SER A 805 -5.71 5.69 -11.63
CA SER A 805 -5.08 7.03 -11.58
C SER A 805 -6.05 8.21 -11.72
N VAL A 806 -7.25 7.97 -12.26
CA VAL A 806 -8.34 8.95 -12.38
C VAL A 806 -8.77 9.58 -11.04
N ILE A 807 -8.52 8.89 -9.92
CA ILE A 807 -8.89 9.39 -8.58
C ILE A 807 -8.04 10.60 -8.15
N GLU A 808 -6.83 10.77 -8.70
CA GLU A 808 -6.05 11.99 -8.52
C GLU A 808 -6.84 13.23 -8.99
N TRP A 809 -7.57 13.12 -10.11
CA TRP A 809 -8.39 14.22 -10.62
C TRP A 809 -9.58 14.54 -9.72
N TYR A 810 -10.22 13.50 -9.14
CA TYR A 810 -11.36 13.66 -8.23
C TYR A 810 -10.95 14.49 -7.00
N PHE A 811 -9.79 14.19 -6.43
CA PHE A 811 -9.31 14.82 -5.21
C PHE A 811 -8.75 16.23 -5.50
N ARG A 812 -7.93 16.38 -6.55
CA ARG A 812 -7.30 17.67 -6.92
C ARG A 812 -8.25 18.69 -7.55
N TYR A 813 -9.31 18.28 -8.23
CA TYR A 813 -10.17 19.20 -9.00
C TYR A 813 -11.64 19.19 -8.59
N LEU A 814 -12.27 18.04 -8.35
CA LEU A 814 -13.66 18.03 -7.86
C LEU A 814 -13.72 18.46 -6.39
N ALA A 815 -12.88 17.87 -5.52
CA ALA A 815 -12.72 18.35 -4.15
C ALA A 815 -11.77 19.56 -4.04
N GLY A 816 -10.82 19.69 -4.96
CA GLY A 816 -9.95 20.87 -5.08
C GLY A 816 -8.70 20.85 -4.19
N VAL A 817 -8.33 19.72 -3.59
CA VAL A 817 -7.32 19.66 -2.53
C VAL A 817 -6.02 19.07 -3.04
N GLU A 818 -4.92 19.80 -2.87
CA GLU A 818 -3.56 19.41 -3.26
C GLU A 818 -2.52 20.07 -2.33
N PRO A 819 -1.36 19.43 -2.07
CA PRO A 819 -0.31 20.03 -1.23
C PRO A 819 0.36 21.22 -1.94
N ILE A 820 0.77 22.23 -1.16
CA ILE A 820 1.65 23.32 -1.62
C ILE A 820 3.04 23.07 -1.02
N ASP A 821 3.11 22.92 0.30
CA ASP A 821 4.27 22.33 0.98
C ASP A 821 4.07 20.82 1.18
N PRO A 822 5.15 20.02 1.04
CA PRO A 822 5.15 18.58 1.30
C PRO A 822 4.48 18.17 2.62
N GLY A 823 3.64 17.15 2.58
CA GLY A 823 2.90 16.65 3.74
C GLY A 823 1.68 17.48 4.13
N PHE A 824 1.21 18.37 3.25
CA PHE A 824 0.09 19.30 3.50
C PHE A 824 0.34 20.26 4.67
N LYS A 825 1.60 20.65 4.92
CA LYS A 825 1.94 21.68 5.93
C LYS A 825 1.34 23.04 5.52
N THR A 826 1.41 23.35 4.23
CA THR A 826 0.49 24.28 3.55
C THR A 826 -0.09 23.57 2.33
N PHE A 827 -1.34 23.90 1.97
CA PHE A 827 -2.06 23.21 0.90
C PHE A 827 -3.10 24.10 0.22
N ARG A 828 -3.60 23.71 -0.94
CA ARG A 828 -4.64 24.42 -1.69
C ARG A 828 -6.01 23.80 -1.46
N ILE A 829 -7.04 24.64 -1.52
CA ILE A 829 -8.46 24.26 -1.63
C ILE A 829 -9.05 25.08 -2.78
N ALA A 830 -9.05 24.52 -3.97
CA ALA A 830 -9.47 25.15 -5.23
C ALA A 830 -10.43 24.25 -6.04
N PRO A 831 -11.62 23.90 -5.50
CA PRO A 831 -12.57 23.06 -6.22
C PRO A 831 -13.01 23.74 -7.52
N LYS A 832 -13.17 22.94 -8.57
CA LYS A 832 -13.69 23.34 -9.88
C LYS A 832 -15.02 22.62 -10.16
N PRO A 833 -16.17 23.05 -9.57
CA PRO A 833 -17.46 22.40 -9.76
C PRO A 833 -17.94 22.43 -11.22
N PRO A 834 -18.03 21.27 -11.91
CA PRO A 834 -18.61 21.18 -13.24
C PRO A 834 -20.07 21.63 -13.24
N LYS A 835 -20.59 22.13 -14.37
CA LYS A 835 -21.99 22.61 -14.46
C LYS A 835 -23.00 21.59 -13.95
N ASP A 836 -22.87 20.34 -14.40
CA ASP A 836 -23.88 19.29 -14.24
C ASP A 836 -23.69 18.44 -12.96
N LEU A 837 -22.74 18.79 -12.10
CA LEU A 837 -22.52 18.15 -10.81
C LEU A 837 -23.06 19.02 -9.66
N ASN A 838 -23.89 18.44 -8.80
CA ASN A 838 -24.65 19.16 -7.77
C ASN A 838 -23.94 19.24 -6.41
N TRP A 839 -23.23 18.18 -5.99
CA TRP A 839 -22.47 18.18 -4.75
C TRP A 839 -21.28 17.21 -4.78
N VAL A 840 -20.27 17.53 -3.96
CA VAL A 840 -19.12 16.67 -3.62
C VAL A 840 -18.92 16.70 -2.10
N LYS A 841 -18.63 15.54 -1.53
CA LYS A 841 -18.12 15.41 -0.15
C LYS A 841 -16.75 14.77 -0.21
N PHE A 842 -15.82 15.33 0.54
CA PHE A 842 -14.43 14.89 0.59
C PHE A 842 -13.80 15.17 1.94
N SER A 843 -13.08 14.17 2.46
CA SER A 843 -12.17 14.33 3.60
C SER A 843 -10.89 13.51 3.41
N TYR A 844 -9.75 14.09 3.78
CA TYR A 844 -8.44 13.45 3.78
C TYR A 844 -7.74 13.62 5.13
N GLN A 845 -7.36 12.50 5.75
CA GLN A 845 -6.70 12.45 7.06
C GLN A 845 -5.18 12.64 6.91
N SER A 846 -4.75 13.90 6.75
CA SER A 846 -3.32 14.24 6.73
C SER A 846 -2.62 13.92 8.05
N LEU A 847 -1.28 13.92 8.04
CA LEU A 847 -0.47 13.74 9.26
C LEU A 847 -0.75 14.79 10.34
N TYR A 848 -1.24 15.98 9.98
CA TYR A 848 -1.59 17.06 10.90
C TYR A 848 -3.04 16.99 11.43
N GLY A 849 -3.93 16.28 10.73
CA GLY A 849 -5.37 16.22 11.03
C GLY A 849 -6.24 16.15 9.76
N PRO A 850 -7.57 16.10 9.91
CA PRO A 850 -8.49 16.03 8.77
C PRO A 850 -8.53 17.35 7.98
N ILE A 851 -8.35 17.23 6.67
CA ILE A 851 -8.66 18.25 5.66
C ILE A 851 -10.03 17.92 5.08
N VAL A 852 -10.90 18.92 4.92
CA VAL A 852 -12.26 18.74 4.36
C VAL A 852 -12.52 19.80 3.29
N SER A 853 -13.13 19.38 2.19
CA SER A 853 -13.62 20.27 1.12
C SER A 853 -14.93 19.72 0.55
N ASN A 854 -16.03 20.00 1.26
CA ASN A 854 -17.38 19.63 0.84
C ASN A 854 -18.03 20.81 0.12
N TRP A 855 -18.76 20.59 -0.98
CA TRP A 855 -19.56 21.64 -1.60
C TRP A 855 -20.91 21.15 -2.13
N GLU A 856 -21.93 22.02 -2.11
CA GLU A 856 -23.28 21.76 -2.63
C GLU A 856 -23.86 22.98 -3.37
N ARG A 857 -24.54 22.75 -4.50
CA ARG A 857 -25.39 23.72 -5.19
C ARG A 857 -26.77 23.72 -4.54
N LYS A 858 -27.22 24.86 -4.00
CA LYS A 858 -28.44 24.94 -3.17
C LYS A 858 -29.01 26.35 -3.10
N ASN A 859 -30.31 26.48 -3.36
CA ASN A 859 -31.05 27.75 -3.37
C ASN A 859 -30.40 28.82 -4.27
N GLY A 860 -29.92 28.41 -5.45
CA GLY A 860 -29.20 29.28 -6.40
C GLY A 860 -27.75 29.60 -6.03
N LYS A 861 -27.27 29.16 -4.86
CA LYS A 861 -25.90 29.40 -4.36
C LYS A 861 -25.01 28.17 -4.52
N LEU A 862 -23.70 28.38 -4.52
CA LEU A 862 -22.72 27.32 -4.27
C LEU A 862 -22.19 27.50 -2.84
N GLN A 863 -22.41 26.51 -1.98
CA GLN A 863 -22.01 26.52 -0.57
C GLN A 863 -20.83 25.57 -0.37
N LEU A 864 -19.75 26.01 0.27
CA LEU A 864 -18.59 25.18 0.60
C LEU A 864 -18.44 25.09 2.12
N ASN A 865 -18.11 23.90 2.62
CA ASN A 865 -17.73 23.66 4.02
C ASN A 865 -16.32 23.06 4.04
N VAL A 866 -15.40 23.79 4.67
CA VAL A 866 -13.96 23.56 4.62
C VAL A 866 -13.41 23.36 6.02
N THR A 867 -12.46 22.44 6.20
CA THR A 867 -11.68 22.29 7.45
C THR A 867 -10.19 22.29 7.14
N VAL A 868 -9.45 23.08 7.90
CA VAL A 868 -7.98 23.21 7.88
C VAL A 868 -7.44 22.72 9.24
N PRO A 869 -6.62 21.68 9.30
CA PRO A 869 -6.20 21.10 10.57
C PRO A 869 -5.22 22.02 11.34
N PRO A 870 -5.19 21.94 12.68
CA PRO A 870 -4.23 22.65 13.52
C PRO A 870 -2.77 22.53 13.04
N ASN A 871 -1.99 23.59 13.23
CA ASN A 871 -0.59 23.70 12.80
C ASN A 871 -0.33 23.72 11.28
N THR A 872 -1.37 23.80 10.43
CA THR A 872 -1.25 23.96 8.96
C THR A 872 -1.81 25.32 8.47
N GLN A 873 -1.87 25.53 7.16
CA GLN A 873 -2.48 26.70 6.51
C GLN A 873 -3.00 26.32 5.12
N ALA A 874 -4.10 26.94 4.65
CA ALA A 874 -4.65 26.65 3.33
C ALA A 874 -4.80 27.90 2.44
N GLU A 875 -4.47 27.77 1.16
CA GLU A 875 -4.87 28.70 0.10
C GLU A 875 -6.27 28.30 -0.42
N LEU A 876 -7.30 29.08 -0.06
CA LEU A 876 -8.64 28.91 -0.60
C LEU A 876 -8.77 29.73 -1.89
N VAL A 877 -9.02 29.06 -3.02
CA VAL A 877 -9.28 29.71 -4.32
C VAL A 877 -10.70 29.35 -4.77
N LEU A 878 -11.52 30.38 -4.98
CA LEU A 878 -12.95 30.19 -5.28
C LEU A 878 -13.25 30.23 -6.78
N PRO A 879 -14.14 29.34 -7.28
CA PRO A 879 -14.56 29.28 -8.68
C PRO A 879 -15.59 30.38 -9.01
N LEU A 880 -15.20 31.65 -8.84
CA LEU A 880 -16.05 32.81 -9.15
C LEU A 880 -16.06 33.09 -10.66
N THR A 881 -17.26 33.20 -11.23
CA THR A 881 -17.45 33.76 -12.58
C THR A 881 -17.74 35.28 -12.51
N ALA A 882 -17.74 35.95 -13.68
CA ALA A 882 -17.96 37.39 -13.75
C ALA A 882 -19.34 37.78 -13.17
N GLY A 883 -19.36 38.75 -12.26
CA GLY A 883 -20.56 39.21 -11.55
C GLY A 883 -20.85 38.51 -10.22
N GLN A 884 -20.29 37.33 -9.97
CA GLN A 884 -20.49 36.61 -8.71
C GLN A 884 -19.74 37.23 -7.52
N THR A 885 -20.22 36.95 -6.32
CA THR A 885 -19.59 37.37 -5.06
C THR A 885 -19.51 36.22 -4.06
N ALA A 886 -18.43 36.19 -3.27
CA ALA A 886 -18.24 35.24 -2.19
C ALA A 886 -18.36 35.88 -0.81
N THR A 887 -18.87 35.11 0.15
CA THR A 887 -18.75 35.40 1.59
C THR A 887 -18.07 34.26 2.31
N LEU A 888 -17.13 34.57 3.20
CA LEU A 888 -16.44 33.64 4.10
C LEU A 888 -16.93 33.93 5.53
N ALA A 889 -17.57 32.95 6.18
CA ALA A 889 -18.21 33.13 7.50
C ALA A 889 -19.09 34.41 7.57
N GLY A 890 -19.87 34.67 6.51
CA GLY A 890 -20.74 35.84 6.37
C GLY A 890 -20.05 37.16 5.97
N LYS A 891 -18.72 37.22 5.89
CA LYS A 891 -17.98 38.42 5.47
C LYS A 891 -17.67 38.36 3.97
N LYS A 892 -18.03 39.41 3.22
CA LYS A 892 -17.74 39.49 1.77
C LYS A 892 -16.24 39.48 1.50
N LEU A 893 -15.79 38.61 0.61
CA LEU A 893 -14.41 38.55 0.13
C LEU A 893 -14.18 39.63 -0.94
N LYS A 894 -12.94 40.17 -0.99
CA LYS A 894 -12.51 41.17 -1.99
C LYS A 894 -11.91 40.54 -3.26
N THR A 895 -11.54 39.27 -3.17
CA THR A 895 -10.78 38.49 -4.15
C THR A 895 -11.34 37.07 -4.21
N ASN A 896 -11.07 36.36 -5.31
CA ASN A 896 -11.40 34.93 -5.42
C ASN A 896 -10.47 34.04 -4.57
N ALA A 897 -9.21 34.45 -4.38
CA ALA A 897 -8.25 33.77 -3.50
C ALA A 897 -8.17 34.42 -2.10
N THR A 898 -7.98 33.62 -1.06
CA THR A 898 -7.69 34.06 0.32
C THR A 898 -6.98 32.97 1.13
N THR A 899 -6.30 33.33 2.21
CA THR A 899 -5.57 32.36 3.05
C THR A 899 -6.37 32.02 4.31
N LEU A 900 -6.63 30.74 4.53
CA LEU A 900 -7.26 30.21 5.73
C LEU A 900 -6.20 29.76 6.73
N ALA A 901 -6.40 30.12 7.99
CA ALA A 901 -5.70 29.52 9.12
C ALA A 901 -6.36 28.18 9.50
N PRO A 902 -5.85 27.43 10.49
CA PRO A 902 -6.57 26.29 11.03
C PRO A 902 -7.96 26.65 11.55
N GLY A 903 -8.92 25.74 11.39
CA GLY A 903 -10.33 25.92 11.78
C GLY A 903 -11.30 25.32 10.76
N SER A 904 -12.60 25.48 11.00
CA SER A 904 -13.66 25.11 10.05
C SER A 904 -14.40 26.36 9.56
N TYR A 905 -14.70 26.38 8.27
CA TYR A 905 -15.17 27.56 7.53
C TYR A 905 -16.34 27.21 6.63
N ARG A 906 -17.34 28.09 6.57
CA ARG A 906 -18.42 28.08 5.57
C ARG A 906 -18.20 29.21 4.59
N VAL A 907 -18.29 28.90 3.30
CA VAL A 907 -18.26 29.85 2.18
C VAL A 907 -19.60 29.80 1.47
N GLU A 908 -20.14 30.94 1.05
CA GLU A 908 -21.23 31.00 0.09
C GLU A 908 -20.84 31.86 -1.10
N ILE A 909 -21.01 31.31 -2.30
CA ILE A 909 -20.90 32.01 -3.58
C ILE A 909 -22.31 32.27 -4.11
N GLN A 910 -22.52 33.50 -4.58
CA GLN A 910 -23.76 34.02 -5.16
C GLN A 910 -23.38 34.70 -6.49
#